data_AF-A0A931F3W8-F1
#
_entry.id   AF-A0A931F3W8-F1
#
_cell.length_a   1.000
_cell.length_b   1.000
_cell.length_c   1.000
_cell.angle_alpha   90.00
_cell.angle_beta   90.00
_cell.angle_gamma   90.00
#
_symmetry.space_group_name_H-M   'P 1'
#
loop_
_entity.id
_entity.type
_entity.pdbx_description
1 polymer ?
#
loop_
_entity_poly.entity_id
_entity_poly.type
_entity_poly.pdbx_seq_one_letter_code
_entity_poly.pdbx_strand_id
1 'polypeptide(L)'
;MTRIALSALLIAGLLVVPQAAALADPTAAPADPIPAGAVVDQFDGTTLGADWSVLSPDDSRWSVSDGALHVDTLTGDTHQGTNNARNLFLVDVPDGDFEVVARFTAPVALDYQSAGLLAWQDWDNYVRAGLAHVGSAGGPVIETATEVGAAFSSAFAARPGSAAETLKLARTGDDFVSSYWNGSAWVQASRTTAGLDVEQLGLYALSAQNGTAIRADFDYVAIKASEGQAVVPSGSFTLRETALPYLSADRSGVVRASAKAPMTSLTVTAEPSGAGVTLKDTDTGRYLEAATTMRLSRTASVFQLKDAGGGKVTVSSGGRNVSISDGKLVMGTDAARFRVEGYSSGKLTVDTKARGTKVGPNLYGVFYEDINHAADGGLYAELVQNRSFEFNATDERSYTGLTAWTKAERGATATLAVTGEQPLNDGNRNYLRLDVTGDGTAGVSNAGFNRGLPLKEDRRYDLSVWARRSAAGPLTVTAEAGATVLGKATLQVEAGAWAKYTASFTSSGTTDAGRLVIQAPGGRTDLDMISLFPRDTFKGRKNGMRADLAKLIADLEPQFLRFPGGCVTNVGTYDPYSDKQDRRRIYQWKETIGPVEERPTNFNFWGYNQSYGIGYYEYFQFAEDIGAEALPVLSVGVNGCGENRPLTDEAKLARWVQDTLDLIEFANGPVTSEWGKKRAALGHPKPFGLDYIGLGNEEIYEEFFTNYPKFADAIRAKYPDIKIISNSGQTSQGAWFDRMWQFARDQKADLVDEHYYNNPDWFLANNHRYDSYDRSGPKVFVGEYASRGNTFYNALSEASYMTGIERNADVVELSSYAPLLSNVDYVDWTPDLIWFDNDEAYGSPSYHVQRLFSTNVGERVLPSTFEGAARPVDDISGAIGLGSWNTEVRYDDVKVTAADGTELLSDDFSAGAGKWTPGLGTWAVQDGTYVQTARVEDARSTAGSADWSNYTVEVTARKTGGAEGFLVMFGVRDTGNFYWWNVGGWNNTQSAIEKAVNGGKSAISTSTTTVETGRDYRLKVEVNGRKITTWLDGAKVGEFVDSATVEPLYQVVSRDGRSVTLKVVNAQDTAVRGSVDLGRARFQPTAKVTSLAGAPSDTNSIAEPDKVAPVERRVNGFSSAFTYDFPANSVTFIELTER
;
A
#
# COMPACT_ATOMS: atom_id res chain seq x y z
N MET A 1 76.08 -6.23 -37.57
CA MET A 1 76.97 -6.50 -36.42
C MET A 1 76.23 -6.06 -35.16
N THR A 2 76.00 -7.02 -34.26
CA THR A 2 76.00 -6.82 -32.80
C THR A 2 74.96 -5.88 -32.15
N ARG A 3 74.22 -6.49 -31.21
CA ARG A 3 73.53 -5.89 -30.05
C ARG A 3 72.20 -5.18 -30.32
N ILE A 4 71.12 -5.90 -30.02
CA ILE A 4 69.85 -5.33 -29.58
C ILE A 4 69.38 -6.17 -28.37
N ALA A 5 69.11 -5.50 -27.25
CA ALA A 5 68.62 -6.10 -26.02
C ALA A 5 67.15 -6.51 -26.20
N LEU A 6 66.87 -7.81 -26.03
CA LEU A 6 65.54 -8.41 -25.99
C LEU A 6 65.16 -8.68 -24.54
N SER A 7 63.99 -8.23 -24.10
CA SER A 7 63.31 -8.74 -22.90
C SER A 7 62.10 -9.54 -23.39
N ALA A 8 62.13 -10.86 -23.18
CA ALA A 8 61.11 -11.81 -23.61
C ALA A 8 60.57 -12.53 -22.35
N LEU A 9 59.27 -12.44 -22.08
CA LEU A 9 58.64 -13.24 -21.04
C LEU A 9 58.28 -14.62 -21.63
N LEU A 10 58.96 -15.64 -21.12
CA LEU A 10 58.79 -17.04 -21.52
C LEU A 10 57.54 -17.66 -20.87
N ILE A 11 56.84 -18.44 -21.68
CA ILE A 11 55.81 -19.42 -21.32
C ILE A 11 56.42 -20.46 -20.36
N ALA A 12 55.81 -20.65 -19.19
CA ALA A 12 55.97 -21.84 -18.38
C ALA A 12 54.61 -22.18 -17.74
N GLY A 13 54.06 -23.34 -18.09
CA GLY A 13 52.84 -23.88 -17.51
C GLY A 13 53.01 -24.12 -16.02
N LEU A 14 52.24 -23.39 -15.22
CA LEU A 14 51.93 -23.77 -13.85
C LEU A 14 50.67 -24.63 -13.90
N LEU A 15 50.89 -25.94 -13.87
CA LEU A 15 49.91 -26.90 -13.36
C LEU A 15 49.49 -26.43 -11.96
N VAL A 16 48.28 -25.91 -11.84
CA VAL A 16 47.62 -25.79 -10.54
C VAL A 16 47.27 -27.21 -10.12
N VAL A 17 48.16 -27.80 -9.32
CA VAL A 17 47.88 -28.99 -8.52
C VAL A 17 46.66 -28.65 -7.65
N PRO A 18 45.62 -29.50 -7.57
CA PRO A 18 44.55 -29.29 -6.62
C PRO A 18 45.19 -29.22 -5.24
N GLN A 19 44.89 -28.17 -4.46
CA GLN A 19 45.17 -28.22 -3.03
C GLN A 19 44.40 -29.43 -2.50
N ALA A 20 45.13 -30.52 -2.30
CA ALA A 20 44.67 -31.62 -1.49
C ALA A 20 44.21 -31.02 -0.17
N ALA A 21 42.99 -31.35 0.23
CA ALA A 21 42.54 -31.15 1.60
C ALA A 21 43.71 -31.53 2.52
N ALA A 22 44.17 -30.60 3.33
CA ALA A 22 45.10 -30.93 4.39
C ALA A 22 44.40 -32.04 5.19
N LEU A 23 44.93 -33.26 5.12
CA LEU A 23 44.54 -34.32 6.03
C LEU A 23 44.78 -33.74 7.42
N ALA A 24 43.69 -33.55 8.16
CA ALA A 24 43.75 -33.16 9.55
C ALA A 24 44.79 -34.04 10.25
N ASP A 25 45.64 -33.41 11.05
CA ASP A 25 46.52 -34.10 11.96
C ASP A 25 45.66 -35.07 12.79
N PRO A 26 45.85 -36.41 12.67
CA PRO A 26 45.01 -37.39 13.35
C PRO A 26 45.23 -37.41 14.88
N THR A 27 45.99 -36.44 15.41
CA THR A 27 46.23 -36.25 16.84
C THR A 27 45.64 -34.97 17.42
N ALA A 28 44.98 -34.12 16.62
CA ALA A 28 44.21 -33.00 17.16
C ALA A 28 42.89 -33.52 17.74
N ALA A 29 42.67 -33.31 19.04
CA ALA A 29 41.39 -33.61 19.69
C ALA A 29 40.23 -32.96 18.90
N PRO A 30 39.07 -33.62 18.77
CA PRO A 30 37.92 -32.99 18.11
C PRO A 30 37.65 -31.64 18.76
N ALA A 31 37.50 -30.59 17.95
CA ALA A 31 37.21 -29.27 18.46
C ALA A 31 35.89 -29.33 19.26
N ASP A 32 35.91 -28.82 20.48
CA ASP A 32 34.73 -28.74 21.33
C ASP A 32 33.66 -27.88 20.61
N PRO A 33 32.42 -28.37 20.42
CA PRO A 33 31.35 -27.57 19.85
C PRO A 33 30.98 -26.37 20.74
N ILE A 34 31.35 -26.38 22.02
CA ILE A 34 31.17 -25.24 22.92
C ILE A 34 32.20 -24.15 22.57
N PRO A 35 31.77 -22.92 22.24
CA PRO A 35 32.71 -21.84 21.93
C PRO A 35 33.58 -21.51 23.14
N ALA A 36 34.89 -21.34 22.92
CA ALA A 36 35.81 -20.95 23.98
C ALA A 36 35.40 -19.60 24.62
N GLY A 37 35.20 -19.61 25.94
CA GLY A 37 34.74 -18.44 26.71
C GLY A 37 33.23 -18.24 26.77
N ALA A 38 32.43 -19.19 26.26
CA ALA A 38 30.98 -19.16 26.41
C ALA A 38 30.55 -19.33 27.87
N VAL A 39 29.46 -18.65 28.24
CA VAL A 39 28.67 -18.98 29.43
C VAL A 39 27.85 -20.21 29.07
N VAL A 40 27.96 -21.27 29.87
CA VAL A 40 27.29 -22.54 29.60
C VAL A 40 26.33 -22.84 30.74
N ASP A 41 25.07 -23.08 30.40
CA ASP A 41 24.09 -23.69 31.30
C ASP A 41 23.91 -25.15 30.90
N GLN A 42 24.33 -26.05 31.79
CA GLN A 42 24.21 -27.50 31.64
C GLN A 42 22.89 -28.02 32.25
N PHE A 43 22.06 -27.14 32.81
CA PHE A 43 20.82 -27.51 33.49
C PHE A 43 21.03 -28.51 34.66
N ASP A 44 22.17 -28.44 35.34
CA ASP A 44 22.57 -29.33 36.45
C ASP A 44 21.71 -29.18 37.74
N GLY A 45 20.84 -28.16 37.77
CA GLY A 45 19.97 -27.87 38.91
C GLY A 45 18.71 -28.73 38.98
N THR A 46 17.82 -28.38 39.92
CA THR A 46 16.45 -28.93 40.00
C THR A 46 15.37 -27.91 39.59
N THR A 47 15.81 -26.71 39.20
CA THR A 47 14.98 -25.58 38.75
C THR A 47 15.74 -24.85 37.66
N LEU A 48 15.01 -24.16 36.78
CA LEU A 48 15.63 -23.28 35.79
C LEU A 48 16.36 -22.12 36.49
N GLY A 49 17.52 -21.72 35.94
CA GLY A 49 18.33 -20.63 36.50
C GLY A 49 17.59 -19.29 36.55
N ALA A 50 17.98 -18.40 37.47
CA ALA A 50 17.32 -17.09 37.65
C ALA A 50 17.51 -16.14 36.47
N ASP A 51 18.47 -16.41 35.60
CA ASP A 51 18.75 -15.63 34.39
C ASP A 51 17.78 -15.96 33.23
N TRP A 52 16.99 -17.03 33.38
CA TRP A 52 15.99 -17.43 32.39
C TRP A 52 14.61 -16.81 32.68
N SER A 53 13.95 -16.40 31.60
CA SER A 53 12.54 -16.07 31.56
C SER A 53 11.80 -17.10 30.69
N VAL A 54 10.55 -17.41 31.03
CA VAL A 54 9.71 -18.33 30.23
C VAL A 54 8.52 -17.54 29.71
N LEU A 55 8.48 -17.36 28.38
CA LEU A 55 7.37 -16.69 27.71
C LEU A 55 6.23 -17.68 27.47
N SER A 56 5.01 -17.24 27.76
CA SER A 56 3.77 -18.04 27.69
C SER A 56 3.88 -19.39 28.43
N PRO A 57 4.21 -19.39 29.74
CA PRO A 57 4.56 -20.61 30.46
C PRO A 57 3.37 -21.56 30.65
N ASP A 58 3.67 -22.85 30.59
CA ASP A 58 2.89 -23.99 31.06
C ASP A 58 3.82 -24.91 31.86
N ASP A 59 3.92 -24.62 33.15
CA ASP A 59 4.84 -25.28 34.08
C ASP A 59 4.57 -26.78 34.27
N SER A 60 3.44 -27.29 33.75
CA SER A 60 3.15 -28.73 33.77
C SER A 60 3.86 -29.51 32.67
N ARG A 61 4.49 -28.82 31.71
CA ARG A 61 5.01 -29.38 30.46
C ARG A 61 6.51 -29.24 30.30
N TRP A 62 7.21 -28.83 31.35
CA TRP A 62 8.66 -28.81 31.36
C TRP A 62 9.23 -29.01 32.77
N SER A 63 10.47 -29.45 32.85
CA SER A 63 11.19 -29.62 34.12
C SER A 63 12.70 -29.56 33.90
N VAL A 64 13.45 -29.23 34.94
CA VAL A 64 14.92 -29.32 34.93
C VAL A 64 15.33 -30.44 35.89
N SER A 65 15.94 -31.49 35.35
CA SER A 65 16.44 -32.62 36.11
C SER A 65 17.50 -33.37 35.31
N ASP A 66 18.31 -34.19 35.98
CA ASP A 66 19.26 -35.11 35.33
C ASP A 66 20.23 -34.44 34.32
N GLY A 67 20.55 -33.15 34.52
CA GLY A 67 21.46 -32.39 33.64
C GLY A 67 20.84 -32.03 32.29
N ALA A 68 19.51 -31.81 32.25
CA ALA A 68 18.82 -31.34 31.05
C ALA A 68 17.56 -30.52 31.37
N LEU A 69 17.19 -29.63 30.46
CA LEU A 69 15.85 -29.06 30.38
C LEU A 69 14.97 -29.99 29.54
N HIS A 70 13.96 -30.57 30.19
CA HIS A 70 12.99 -31.46 29.56
C HIS A 70 11.74 -30.67 29.19
N VAL A 71 11.31 -30.75 27.92
CA VAL A 71 10.14 -30.05 27.40
C VAL A 71 9.23 -31.05 26.68
N ASP A 72 8.04 -31.27 27.23
CA ASP A 72 6.98 -32.01 26.54
C ASP A 72 6.24 -31.04 25.62
N THR A 73 6.42 -31.17 24.31
CA THR A 73 5.98 -30.14 23.36
C THR A 73 4.48 -29.90 23.38
N LEU A 74 4.07 -28.66 23.07
CA LEU A 74 2.68 -28.23 22.98
C LEU A 74 2.32 -27.84 21.55
N THR A 75 1.03 -27.91 21.21
CA THR A 75 0.49 -27.27 20.01
C THR A 75 0.59 -25.77 20.14
N GLY A 76 0.93 -25.10 19.05
CA GLY A 76 1.10 -23.66 18.96
C GLY A 76 2.08 -23.35 17.83
N ASP A 77 2.09 -22.10 17.39
CA ASP A 77 2.94 -21.64 16.31
C ASP A 77 3.47 -20.22 16.59
N THR A 78 4.47 -19.83 15.83
CA THR A 78 5.03 -18.48 15.74
C THR A 78 4.87 -17.91 14.33
N HIS A 79 4.09 -18.58 13.46
CA HIS A 79 4.00 -18.24 12.04
C HIS A 79 3.07 -17.06 11.78
N GLN A 80 3.66 -15.95 11.29
CA GLN A 80 2.94 -14.73 10.90
C GLN A 80 2.05 -14.26 12.06
N GLY A 81 0.79 -13.91 11.81
CA GLY A 81 -0.14 -13.48 12.86
C GLY A 81 -0.53 -14.57 13.89
N THR A 82 0.02 -15.79 13.81
CA THR A 82 -0.25 -16.86 14.77
C THR A 82 0.79 -16.86 15.89
N ASN A 83 0.47 -16.19 17.00
CA ASN A 83 1.39 -15.91 18.11
C ASN A 83 1.00 -16.64 19.40
N ASN A 84 0.91 -17.97 19.34
CA ASN A 84 0.38 -18.79 20.44
C ASN A 84 1.30 -19.93 20.89
N ALA A 85 2.56 -19.97 20.46
CA ALA A 85 3.56 -20.87 21.02
C ALA A 85 3.69 -20.67 22.55
N ARG A 86 4.05 -21.73 23.26
CA ARG A 86 4.17 -21.75 24.72
C ARG A 86 5.51 -22.32 25.13
N ASN A 87 5.97 -21.97 26.32
CA ASN A 87 7.26 -22.39 26.88
C ASN A 87 8.45 -21.99 25.99
N LEU A 88 8.55 -20.72 25.61
CA LEU A 88 9.79 -20.19 25.02
C LEU A 88 10.72 -19.78 26.17
N PHE A 89 11.89 -20.41 26.27
CA PHE A 89 12.84 -20.18 27.35
C PHE A 89 13.87 -19.17 26.86
N LEU A 90 13.97 -18.00 27.49
CA LEU A 90 14.73 -16.85 27.00
C LEU A 90 15.71 -16.33 28.05
N VAL A 91 16.92 -15.98 27.62
CA VAL A 91 17.96 -15.30 28.41
C VAL A 91 18.44 -14.06 27.68
N ASP A 92 18.82 -13.03 28.43
CA ASP A 92 19.31 -11.78 27.86
C ASP A 92 20.68 -11.94 27.19
N VAL A 93 20.87 -11.29 26.04
CA VAL A 93 22.18 -11.23 25.37
C VAL A 93 22.93 -9.97 25.78
N PRO A 94 24.13 -10.08 26.39
CA PRO A 94 24.93 -8.91 26.74
C PRO A 94 25.73 -8.42 25.52
N ASP A 95 25.30 -7.29 24.95
CA ASP A 95 25.89 -6.45 23.90
C ASP A 95 26.60 -7.14 22.71
N GLY A 96 26.16 -6.85 21.48
CA GLY A 96 26.93 -7.14 20.25
C GLY A 96 26.62 -8.50 19.59
N ASP A 97 27.57 -8.97 18.77
CA ASP A 97 27.46 -10.24 18.04
C ASP A 97 27.52 -11.44 18.99
N PHE A 98 26.77 -12.49 18.66
CA PHE A 98 26.68 -13.68 19.50
C PHE A 98 26.83 -14.98 18.72
N GLU A 99 27.24 -16.01 19.45
CA GLU A 99 27.19 -17.40 19.07
C GLU A 99 26.44 -18.14 20.18
N VAL A 100 25.28 -18.72 19.85
CA VAL A 100 24.56 -19.62 20.76
C VAL A 100 24.60 -21.04 20.20
N VAL A 101 24.96 -21.99 21.05
CA VAL A 101 25.04 -23.40 20.75
C VAL A 101 24.15 -24.16 21.72
N ALA A 102 23.32 -25.06 21.23
CA ALA A 102 22.57 -25.99 22.07
C ALA A 102 22.74 -27.42 21.58
N ARG A 103 22.82 -28.36 22.53
CA ARG A 103 22.74 -29.79 22.26
C ARG A 103 21.42 -30.30 22.79
N PHE A 104 20.67 -31.02 21.96
CA PHE A 104 19.37 -31.53 22.33
C PHE A 104 18.97 -32.79 21.57
N THR A 105 18.04 -33.54 22.17
CA THR A 105 17.34 -34.67 21.54
C THR A 105 15.89 -34.27 21.29
N ALA A 106 15.41 -34.44 20.06
CA ALA A 106 14.03 -34.16 19.65
C ALA A 106 13.63 -35.11 18.51
N PRO A 107 12.89 -36.21 18.79
CA PRO A 107 12.55 -37.23 17.80
C PRO A 107 11.38 -36.77 16.91
N VAL A 108 11.63 -35.82 16.01
CA VAL A 108 10.62 -35.27 15.09
C VAL A 108 10.22 -36.30 14.03
N ALA A 109 8.92 -36.50 13.86
CA ALA A 109 8.35 -37.52 12.96
C ALA A 109 7.11 -37.04 12.18
N LEU A 110 6.51 -35.92 12.58
CA LEU A 110 5.32 -35.34 11.95
C LEU A 110 5.56 -33.86 11.69
N ASP A 111 4.95 -33.33 10.63
CA ASP A 111 5.00 -31.91 10.31
C ASP A 111 4.62 -31.03 11.52
N TYR A 112 5.24 -29.86 11.60
CA TYR A 112 5.17 -28.89 12.71
C TYR A 112 5.91 -29.30 13.98
N GLN A 113 6.35 -30.56 14.13
CA GLN A 113 7.23 -30.92 15.24
C GLN A 113 8.62 -30.32 15.03
N SER A 114 9.09 -29.58 16.03
CA SER A 114 10.41 -28.98 16.00
C SER A 114 10.97 -28.69 17.39
N ALA A 115 12.29 -28.58 17.51
CA ALA A 115 12.97 -28.04 18.68
C ALA A 115 14.29 -27.40 18.29
N GLY A 116 14.69 -26.33 18.97
CA GLY A 116 15.96 -25.66 18.67
C GLY A 116 16.18 -24.32 19.36
N LEU A 117 16.97 -23.49 18.70
CA LEU A 117 17.44 -22.18 19.13
C LEU A 117 16.53 -21.06 18.61
N LEU A 118 16.43 -19.99 19.40
CA LEU A 118 15.64 -18.81 19.10
C LEU A 118 16.47 -17.54 19.36
N ALA A 119 16.56 -16.66 18.37
CA ALA A 119 16.97 -15.27 18.52
C ALA A 119 15.71 -14.42 18.50
N TRP A 120 15.40 -13.81 19.65
CA TRP A 120 14.10 -13.24 19.95
C TRP A 120 14.15 -11.72 20.11
N GLN A 121 13.25 -11.03 19.41
CA GLN A 121 12.89 -9.65 19.68
C GLN A 121 11.45 -9.61 20.20
N ASP A 122 10.49 -10.09 19.40
CA ASP A 122 9.08 -10.21 19.75
C ASP A 122 8.39 -11.28 18.86
N TRP A 123 7.08 -11.41 19.01
CA TRP A 123 6.29 -12.43 18.30
C TRP A 123 6.38 -12.34 16.79
N ASP A 124 6.45 -11.12 16.25
CA ASP A 124 6.43 -10.87 14.81
C ASP A 124 7.86 -10.59 14.26
N ASN A 125 8.89 -10.76 15.10
CA ASN A 125 10.29 -10.46 14.80
C ASN A 125 11.25 -11.45 15.49
N TYR A 126 11.68 -12.48 14.78
CA TYR A 126 12.62 -13.50 15.31
C TYR A 126 13.39 -14.25 14.20
N VAL A 127 14.49 -14.89 14.60
CA VAL A 127 15.14 -15.95 13.83
C VAL A 127 15.19 -17.21 14.68
N ARG A 128 14.58 -18.31 14.21
CA ARG A 128 14.67 -19.62 14.86
C ARG A 128 15.41 -20.61 13.99
N ALA A 129 16.23 -21.44 14.62
CA ALA A 129 16.92 -22.53 13.98
C ALA A 129 16.66 -23.81 14.76
N GLY A 130 16.15 -24.87 14.14
CA GLY A 130 15.81 -26.09 14.86
C GLY A 130 15.75 -27.34 13.99
N LEU A 131 15.83 -28.50 14.64
CA LEU A 131 15.51 -29.78 14.02
C LEU A 131 13.98 -29.83 13.88
N ALA A 132 13.48 -29.91 12.65
CA ALA A 132 12.06 -29.95 12.32
C ALA A 132 11.76 -31.12 11.40
N HIS A 133 10.53 -31.65 11.45
CA HIS A 133 10.05 -32.55 10.40
C HIS A 133 9.28 -31.77 9.35
N VAL A 134 9.66 -31.93 8.08
CA VAL A 134 9.00 -31.30 6.94
C VAL A 134 8.76 -32.34 5.85
N GLY A 135 7.50 -32.74 5.68
CA GLY A 135 7.08 -33.80 4.77
C GLY A 135 7.40 -33.49 3.31
N SER A 136 7.25 -32.23 2.90
CA SER A 136 7.63 -31.76 1.55
C SER A 136 9.15 -31.81 1.30
N ALA A 137 9.97 -31.80 2.36
CA ALA A 137 11.42 -31.94 2.30
C ALA A 137 11.90 -33.39 2.51
N GLY A 138 10.97 -34.35 2.67
CA GLY A 138 11.28 -35.77 2.78
C GLY A 138 11.71 -36.27 4.16
N GLY A 139 11.48 -35.49 5.24
CA GLY A 139 11.72 -35.94 6.62
C GLY A 139 12.36 -34.86 7.52
N PRO A 140 13.21 -35.26 8.49
CA PRO A 140 13.89 -34.32 9.37
C PRO A 140 14.87 -33.39 8.63
N VAL A 141 14.84 -32.11 8.99
CA VAL A 141 15.66 -31.03 8.44
C VAL A 141 16.14 -30.11 9.56
N ILE A 142 17.24 -29.39 9.35
CA ILE A 142 17.46 -28.13 10.07
C ILE A 142 16.67 -27.06 9.34
N GLU A 143 15.65 -26.52 10.00
CA GLU A 143 14.91 -25.36 9.54
C GLU A 143 15.56 -24.09 10.10
N THR A 144 15.77 -23.09 9.24
CA THR A 144 16.08 -21.72 9.65
C THR A 144 14.91 -20.85 9.22
N ALA A 145 14.08 -20.47 10.18
CA ALA A 145 12.91 -19.64 9.97
C ALA A 145 13.18 -18.22 10.45
N THR A 146 12.82 -17.25 9.63
CA THR A 146 12.98 -15.81 9.87
C THR A 146 11.62 -15.15 9.76
N GLU A 147 11.27 -14.35 10.75
CA GLU A 147 10.09 -13.51 10.71
C GLU A 147 10.48 -12.07 11.01
N VAL A 148 10.02 -11.15 10.16
CA VAL A 148 10.22 -9.70 10.32
C VAL A 148 8.91 -9.01 9.97
N GLY A 149 8.30 -8.30 10.93
CA GLY A 149 7.01 -7.65 10.75
C GLY A 149 5.88 -8.61 10.34
N ALA A 150 5.81 -9.78 10.97
CA ALA A 150 4.85 -10.86 10.68
C ALA A 150 4.96 -11.48 9.27
N ALA A 151 6.06 -11.21 8.54
CA ALA A 151 6.38 -11.84 7.27
C ALA A 151 7.36 -13.00 7.47
N PHE A 152 6.85 -14.23 7.34
CA PHE A 152 7.60 -15.46 7.58
C PHE A 152 8.34 -15.97 6.33
N SER A 153 9.57 -16.43 6.50
CA SER A 153 10.34 -17.19 5.52
C SER A 153 11.14 -18.31 6.16
N SER A 154 11.44 -19.38 5.43
CA SER A 154 12.20 -20.52 5.95
C SER A 154 13.12 -21.16 4.92
N ALA A 155 14.27 -21.63 5.37
CA ALA A 155 15.21 -22.44 4.59
C ALA A 155 15.48 -23.78 5.28
N PHE A 156 15.67 -24.85 4.50
CA PHE A 156 15.81 -26.21 5.01
C PHE A 156 17.13 -26.86 4.58
N ALA A 157 17.82 -27.50 5.52
CA ALA A 157 18.95 -28.38 5.25
C ALA A 157 18.62 -29.81 5.68
N ALA A 158 18.71 -30.77 4.75
CA ALA A 158 18.30 -32.16 5.01
C ALA A 158 19.10 -32.84 6.12
N ARG A 159 18.40 -33.53 7.04
CA ARG A 159 18.97 -34.33 8.13
C ARG A 159 18.30 -35.71 8.24
N PRO A 160 18.39 -36.56 7.19
CA PRO A 160 17.65 -37.82 7.17
C PRO A 160 17.97 -38.70 8.39
N GLY A 161 16.92 -39.11 9.12
CA GLY A 161 17.04 -39.99 10.28
C GLY A 161 17.63 -39.35 11.54
N SER A 162 17.84 -38.03 11.57
CA SER A 162 18.28 -37.34 12.77
C SER A 162 17.17 -37.25 13.82
N ALA A 163 17.52 -37.48 15.08
CA ALA A 163 16.65 -37.34 16.25
C ALA A 163 17.31 -36.51 17.38
N ALA A 164 18.54 -36.04 17.15
CA ALA A 164 19.31 -35.23 18.10
C ALA A 164 20.31 -34.38 17.32
N GLU A 165 20.54 -33.15 17.79
CA GLU A 165 21.45 -32.21 17.14
C GLU A 165 22.30 -31.46 18.17
N THR A 166 23.49 -31.08 17.72
CA THR A 166 24.21 -29.95 18.33
C THR A 166 24.16 -28.83 17.31
N LEU A 167 23.36 -27.81 17.61
CA LEU A 167 23.01 -26.74 16.70
C LEU A 167 23.63 -25.44 17.17
N LYS A 168 24.00 -24.60 16.21
CA LYS A 168 24.51 -23.25 16.42
C LYS A 168 23.67 -22.25 15.65
N LEU A 169 23.38 -21.12 16.29
CA LEU A 169 22.92 -19.90 15.66
C LEU A 169 23.91 -18.78 16.00
N ALA A 170 24.52 -18.19 14.99
CA ALA A 170 25.47 -17.09 15.15
C ALA A 170 24.96 -15.84 14.43
N ARG A 171 25.15 -14.68 15.05
CA ARG A 171 24.84 -13.37 14.46
C ARG A 171 26.11 -12.56 14.25
N THR A 172 26.21 -11.92 13.08
CA THR A 172 27.23 -10.91 12.78
C THR A 172 26.57 -9.73 12.09
N GLY A 173 26.39 -8.61 12.79
CA GLY A 173 25.55 -7.51 12.30
C GLY A 173 24.10 -7.97 12.11
N ASP A 174 23.60 -7.88 10.88
CA ASP A 174 22.26 -8.35 10.48
C ASP A 174 22.27 -9.77 9.89
N ASP A 175 23.43 -10.41 9.74
CA ASP A 175 23.55 -11.76 9.20
C ASP A 175 23.41 -12.80 10.31
N PHE A 176 22.49 -13.75 10.11
CA PHE A 176 22.29 -14.92 10.94
C PHE A 176 22.72 -16.18 10.18
N VAL A 177 23.54 -17.00 10.83
CA VAL A 177 24.04 -18.26 10.28
C VAL A 177 23.65 -19.39 11.22
N SER A 178 22.86 -20.32 10.71
CA SER A 178 22.55 -21.58 11.39
C SER A 178 23.53 -22.66 10.95
N SER A 179 23.99 -23.49 11.88
CA SER A 179 24.94 -24.57 11.59
C SER A 179 24.70 -25.76 12.50
N TYR A 180 24.92 -26.97 12.01
CA TYR A 180 24.89 -28.18 12.83
C TYR A 180 26.28 -28.83 12.92
N TRP A 181 26.55 -29.51 14.03
CA TRP A 181 27.80 -30.23 14.24
C TRP A 181 27.72 -31.61 13.59
N ASN A 182 28.67 -31.95 12.71
CA ASN A 182 28.71 -33.26 12.05
C ASN A 182 29.56 -34.30 12.81
N GLY A 183 30.07 -33.96 13.98
CA GLY A 183 30.98 -34.80 14.79
C GLY A 183 32.44 -34.35 14.74
N SER A 184 32.83 -33.53 13.75
CA SER A 184 34.20 -33.00 13.64
C SER A 184 34.27 -31.52 13.24
N ALA A 185 33.25 -30.98 12.57
CA ALA A 185 33.18 -29.59 12.13
C ALA A 185 31.74 -29.06 12.11
N TRP A 186 31.63 -27.73 12.13
CA TRP A 186 30.38 -27.02 11.88
C TRP A 186 30.05 -27.05 10.38
N VAL A 187 28.84 -27.49 10.04
CA VAL A 187 28.29 -27.44 8.68
C VAL A 187 27.18 -26.39 8.65
N GLN A 188 27.30 -25.41 7.76
CA GLN A 188 26.28 -24.38 7.59
C GLN A 188 24.99 -25.03 7.05
N ALA A 189 23.88 -24.78 7.74
CA ALA A 189 22.54 -25.18 7.30
C ALA A 189 21.93 -24.09 6.42
N SER A 190 21.92 -22.85 6.90
CA SER A 190 21.44 -21.70 6.15
C SER A 190 22.12 -20.40 6.60
N ARG A 191 21.98 -19.36 5.77
CA ARG A 191 22.26 -17.97 6.11
C ARG A 191 21.03 -17.15 5.75
N THR A 192 20.66 -16.24 6.63
CA THR A 192 19.59 -15.26 6.43
C THR A 192 20.06 -13.90 6.92
N THR A 193 19.53 -12.83 6.35
CA THR A 193 19.83 -11.45 6.77
C THR A 193 18.54 -10.85 7.30
N ALA A 194 18.56 -10.39 8.55
CA ALA A 194 17.39 -9.84 9.23
C ALA A 194 17.82 -8.70 10.15
N GLY A 195 17.27 -7.50 9.96
CA GLY A 195 17.55 -6.34 10.81
C GLY A 195 16.78 -6.41 12.13
N LEU A 196 17.18 -7.32 13.01
CA LEU A 196 16.49 -7.59 14.29
C LEU A 196 17.20 -6.94 15.48
N ASP A 197 16.40 -6.35 16.36
CA ASP A 197 16.80 -5.92 17.69
C ASP A 197 16.77 -7.11 18.64
N VAL A 198 17.67 -8.09 18.46
CA VAL A 198 17.69 -9.28 19.32
C VAL A 198 18.02 -8.87 20.76
N GLU A 199 17.02 -8.98 21.64
CA GLU A 199 17.17 -8.67 23.06
C GLU A 199 17.48 -9.95 23.86
N GLN A 200 16.96 -11.09 23.39
CA GLN A 200 17.06 -12.37 24.09
C GLN A 200 17.40 -13.53 23.15
N LEU A 201 18.11 -14.53 23.69
CA LEU A 201 18.35 -15.82 23.05
C LEU A 201 17.63 -16.91 23.82
N GLY A 202 17.28 -17.99 23.15
CA GLY A 202 16.47 -18.99 23.82
C GLY A 202 16.32 -20.32 23.13
N LEU A 203 15.46 -21.12 23.74
CA LEU A 203 15.10 -22.46 23.34
C LEU A 203 13.59 -22.54 23.09
N TYR A 204 13.21 -23.27 22.05
CA TYR A 204 11.81 -23.51 21.71
C TYR A 204 11.58 -24.98 21.35
N ALA A 205 10.35 -25.48 21.54
CA ALA A 205 9.95 -26.81 21.07
C ALA A 205 8.42 -26.89 20.82
N LEU A 206 8.02 -27.41 19.65
CA LEU A 206 6.64 -27.41 19.15
C LEU A 206 6.16 -28.83 18.80
N SER A 207 4.86 -29.07 19.00
CA SER A 207 4.17 -30.32 18.61
C SER A 207 3.59 -30.25 17.20
N ALA A 208 3.19 -31.41 16.67
CA ALA A 208 2.32 -31.47 15.52
C ALA A 208 0.96 -30.81 15.81
N GLN A 209 0.36 -30.17 14.80
CA GLN A 209 -0.94 -29.48 14.93
C GLN A 209 -2.10 -30.39 15.37
N ASN A 210 -1.96 -31.71 15.20
CA ASN A 210 -2.94 -32.69 15.68
C ASN A 210 -2.82 -33.03 17.19
N GLY A 211 -1.93 -32.36 17.93
CA GLY A 211 -1.71 -32.60 19.35
C GLY A 211 -0.70 -33.70 19.68
N THR A 212 -0.06 -34.32 18.70
CA THR A 212 0.96 -35.35 18.94
C THR A 212 2.24 -34.70 19.46
N ALA A 213 2.42 -34.76 20.77
CA ALA A 213 3.59 -34.25 21.46
C ALA A 213 4.80 -35.18 21.32
N ILE A 214 5.99 -34.58 21.37
CA ILE A 214 7.27 -35.25 21.56
C ILE A 214 7.92 -34.69 22.82
N ARG A 215 8.92 -35.40 23.34
CA ARG A 215 9.81 -34.87 24.38
C ARG A 215 11.08 -34.33 23.74
N ALA A 216 11.38 -33.07 24.00
CA ALA A 216 12.65 -32.44 23.67
C ALA A 216 13.48 -32.32 24.95
N ASP A 217 14.68 -32.88 24.93
CA ASP A 217 15.63 -32.81 26.05
C ASP A 217 16.83 -31.97 25.62
N PHE A 218 17.03 -30.81 26.25
CA PHE A 218 18.18 -29.93 26.02
C PHE A 218 19.27 -30.22 27.04
N ASP A 219 20.38 -30.77 26.58
CA ASP A 219 21.52 -31.15 27.42
C ASP A 219 22.27 -29.90 27.93
N TYR A 220 22.46 -28.91 27.07
CA TYR A 220 23.07 -27.63 27.44
C TYR A 220 22.72 -26.52 26.45
N VAL A 221 22.89 -25.28 26.91
CA VAL A 221 23.06 -24.10 26.04
C VAL A 221 24.37 -23.40 26.38
N ALA A 222 25.12 -22.98 25.36
CA ALA A 222 26.35 -22.24 25.48
C ALA A 222 26.22 -20.93 24.69
N ILE A 223 26.36 -19.80 25.36
CA ILE A 223 26.24 -18.47 24.78
C ILE A 223 27.57 -17.76 24.89
N LYS A 224 28.08 -17.30 23.76
CA LYS A 224 29.23 -16.42 23.67
C LYS A 224 28.80 -15.14 22.96
N ALA A 225 28.75 -14.04 23.71
CA ALA A 225 28.66 -12.71 23.13
C ALA A 225 30.06 -12.09 23.02
N SER A 226 30.32 -11.38 21.92
CA SER A 226 31.53 -10.59 21.74
C SER A 226 31.36 -9.24 22.42
N GLU A 227 32.44 -8.65 22.92
CA GLU A 227 32.36 -7.26 23.40
C GLU A 227 31.93 -6.35 22.23
N GLY A 228 30.87 -5.56 22.44
CA GLY A 228 30.37 -4.61 21.45
C GLY A 228 31.48 -3.74 20.86
N GLN A 229 31.58 -3.71 19.53
CA GLN A 229 32.61 -2.93 18.85
C GLN A 229 32.40 -1.44 19.10
N ALA A 230 33.49 -0.68 19.18
CA ALA A 230 33.42 0.76 19.36
C ALA A 230 32.78 1.42 18.13
N VAL A 231 31.71 2.18 18.36
CA VAL A 231 30.99 2.95 17.35
C VAL A 231 31.39 4.41 17.49
N VAL A 232 31.87 5.02 16.40
CA VAL A 232 32.15 6.47 16.34
C VAL A 232 31.22 7.08 15.30
N PRO A 233 30.08 7.66 15.72
CA PRO A 233 29.16 8.29 14.80
C PRO A 233 29.82 9.45 14.04
N SER A 234 29.51 9.58 12.76
CA SER A 234 29.92 10.71 11.93
C SER A 234 28.84 11.79 11.91
N GLY A 235 29.25 13.05 11.65
CA GLY A 235 28.31 14.16 11.56
C GLY A 235 27.62 14.52 12.88
N SER A 236 26.48 15.21 12.77
CA SER A 236 25.61 15.52 13.90
C SER A 236 24.61 14.38 14.10
N PHE A 237 24.37 13.98 15.34
CA PHE A 237 23.44 12.90 15.66
C PHE A 237 22.75 13.11 17.01
N THR A 238 21.70 12.35 17.28
CA THR A 238 21.12 12.19 18.62
C THR A 238 21.13 10.73 19.04
N LEU A 239 20.88 10.50 20.33
CA LEU A 239 20.70 9.16 20.89
C LEU A 239 19.22 8.98 21.18
N ARG A 240 18.61 7.91 20.66
CA ARG A 240 17.19 7.58 20.87
C ARG A 240 17.03 6.28 21.63
N GLU A 241 16.25 6.33 22.69
CA GLU A 241 15.77 5.14 23.39
C GLU A 241 14.30 4.89 23.01
N THR A 242 13.84 3.64 23.06
CA THR A 242 12.51 3.23 22.58
C THR A 242 11.37 3.92 23.34
N ALA A 243 11.39 3.92 24.67
CA ALA A 243 10.28 4.44 25.49
C ALA A 243 10.30 5.98 25.64
N LEU A 244 11.48 6.58 25.71
CA LEU A 244 11.69 8.02 25.90
C LEU A 244 12.63 8.59 24.81
N PRO A 245 12.19 8.63 23.55
CA PRO A 245 13.05 8.85 22.38
C PRO A 245 13.61 10.27 22.22
N TYR A 246 13.11 11.25 22.97
CA TYR A 246 13.52 12.64 22.80
C TYR A 246 14.39 13.14 23.94
N LEU A 247 15.67 13.37 23.63
CA LEU A 247 16.61 14.00 24.53
C LEU A 247 16.54 15.53 24.43
N SER A 248 16.60 16.23 25.55
CA SER A 248 16.73 17.70 25.59
C SER A 248 17.46 18.14 26.86
N ALA A 249 18.15 19.29 26.81
CA ALA A 249 18.76 19.89 27.98
C ALA A 249 17.83 20.95 28.58
N ASP A 250 17.57 20.86 29.89
CA ASP A 250 16.82 21.92 30.59
C ASP A 250 17.67 23.19 30.80
N ARG A 251 17.07 24.24 31.37
CA ARG A 251 17.77 25.52 31.60
C ARG A 251 19.02 25.40 32.48
N SER A 252 19.12 24.37 33.31
CA SER A 252 20.30 24.08 34.14
C SER A 252 21.37 23.26 33.40
N GLY A 253 21.07 22.82 32.19
CA GLY A 253 21.93 21.97 31.35
C GLY A 253 21.71 20.48 31.57
N VAL A 254 20.84 20.05 32.50
CA VAL A 254 20.57 18.62 32.76
C VAL A 254 19.88 18.00 31.55
N VAL A 255 20.40 16.86 31.09
CA VAL A 255 19.85 16.13 29.94
C VAL A 255 18.72 15.20 30.38
N ARG A 256 17.59 15.31 29.69
CA ARG A 256 16.35 14.62 29.99
C ARG A 256 15.84 13.88 28.78
N ALA A 257 15.29 12.70 29.00
CA ALA A 257 14.57 11.90 28.03
C ALA A 257 13.06 12.07 28.22
N SER A 258 12.31 12.10 27.13
CA SER A 258 10.85 12.26 27.17
C SER A 258 10.16 11.55 26.01
N ALA A 259 8.91 11.16 26.22
CA ALA A 259 8.04 10.61 25.17
C ALA A 259 7.49 11.70 24.23
N LYS A 260 7.52 12.97 24.65
CA LYS A 260 6.96 14.09 23.88
C LYS A 260 8.06 14.81 23.11
N ALA A 261 7.90 14.92 21.79
CA ALA A 261 8.83 15.65 20.95
C ALA A 261 8.99 17.12 21.42
N PRO A 262 10.22 17.62 21.64
CA PRO A 262 10.49 19.05 21.86
C PRO A 262 10.39 19.85 20.54
N MET A 263 10.77 21.14 20.53
CA MET A 263 11.05 21.85 19.27
C MET A 263 12.36 21.36 18.67
N THR A 264 13.39 21.20 19.50
CA THR A 264 14.69 20.65 19.12
C THR A 264 15.12 19.59 20.13
N SER A 265 15.59 18.46 19.63
CA SER A 265 16.24 17.42 20.41
C SER A 265 17.71 17.78 20.63
N LEU A 266 18.31 17.29 21.72
CA LEU A 266 19.74 17.40 21.94
C LEU A 266 20.47 16.64 20.83
N THR A 267 21.27 17.34 20.04
CA THR A 267 22.11 16.75 19.00
C THR A 267 23.56 17.05 19.31
N VAL A 268 24.42 16.07 19.09
CA VAL A 268 25.84 16.12 19.40
C VAL A 268 26.68 15.75 18.18
N THR A 269 27.93 16.18 18.19
CA THR A 269 29.00 15.65 17.32
C THR A 269 29.97 14.84 18.18
N ALA A 270 30.49 13.75 17.63
CA ALA A 270 31.51 12.95 18.30
C ALA A 270 32.90 13.45 17.87
N GLU A 271 33.69 13.91 18.83
CA GLU A 271 35.09 14.30 18.63
C GLU A 271 35.98 13.18 19.22
N PRO A 272 36.82 12.49 18.42
CA PRO A 272 37.70 11.44 18.93
C PRO A 272 38.63 11.95 20.04
N SER A 273 38.71 11.21 21.15
CA SER A 273 39.52 11.56 22.32
C SER A 273 40.02 10.32 23.05
N GLY A 274 41.32 10.02 22.88
CA GLY A 274 41.93 8.79 23.41
C GLY A 274 41.31 7.54 22.77
N ALA A 275 40.86 6.59 23.59
CA ALA A 275 40.19 5.37 23.14
C ALA A 275 38.67 5.53 22.95
N GLY A 276 38.11 6.74 23.11
CA GLY A 276 36.67 6.99 23.02
C GLY A 276 36.35 8.33 22.32
N VAL A 277 35.20 8.91 22.63
CA VAL A 277 34.72 10.17 22.02
C VAL A 277 34.27 11.17 23.08
N THR A 278 34.49 12.46 22.83
CA THR A 278 33.78 13.53 23.54
C THR A 278 32.55 13.93 22.73
N LEU A 279 31.41 14.10 23.40
CA LEU A 279 30.13 14.45 22.75
C LEU A 279 29.85 15.94 22.94
N LYS A 280 29.77 16.68 21.83
CA LYS A 280 29.60 18.14 21.84
C LYS A 280 28.27 18.55 21.24
N ASP A 281 27.45 19.22 22.03
CA ASP A 281 26.16 19.77 21.61
C ASP A 281 26.30 20.77 20.47
N THR A 282 25.54 20.56 19.41
CA THR A 282 25.61 21.35 18.18
C THR A 282 25.02 22.75 18.35
N ASP A 283 24.06 22.90 19.27
CA ASP A 283 23.33 24.17 19.43
C ASP A 283 24.08 25.15 20.33
N THR A 284 24.66 24.67 21.44
CA THR A 284 25.36 25.51 22.43
C THR A 284 26.88 25.43 22.37
N GLY A 285 27.44 24.43 21.66
CA GLY A 285 28.87 24.15 21.62
C GLY A 285 29.45 23.59 22.92
N ARG A 286 28.60 23.24 23.90
CA ARG A 286 28.97 22.63 25.18
C ARG A 286 29.17 21.13 25.06
N TYR A 287 29.91 20.54 25.99
CA TYR A 287 30.15 19.11 26.03
C TYR A 287 29.20 18.40 26.99
N LEU A 288 28.87 17.16 26.68
CA LEU A 288 28.19 16.26 27.59
C LEU A 288 29.18 15.83 28.69
N GLU A 289 28.78 16.03 29.95
CA GLU A 289 29.57 15.69 31.14
C GLU A 289 28.99 14.45 31.83
N ALA A 290 29.82 13.45 32.08
CA ALA A 290 29.49 12.21 32.79
C ALA A 290 29.45 12.43 34.32
N ALA A 291 28.54 13.29 34.79
CA ALA A 291 28.20 13.44 36.21
C ALA A 291 27.13 12.42 36.63
N THR A 292 26.80 12.31 37.92
CA THR A 292 25.73 11.40 38.41
C THR A 292 24.43 11.55 37.62
N THR A 293 24.06 12.79 37.31
CA THR A 293 23.08 13.13 36.28
C THR A 293 23.80 13.86 35.17
N MET A 294 23.63 13.41 33.93
CA MET A 294 24.31 13.96 32.77
C MET A 294 23.84 15.38 32.47
N ARG A 295 24.78 16.24 32.05
CA ARG A 295 24.52 17.65 31.78
C ARG A 295 25.44 18.23 30.70
N LEU A 296 25.00 19.32 30.08
CA LEU A 296 25.81 20.14 29.19
C LEU A 296 26.72 21.09 30.00
N SER A 297 28.02 21.04 29.72
CA SER A 297 29.08 21.70 30.48
C SER A 297 30.19 22.23 29.56
N ARG A 298 31.11 23.01 30.12
CA ARG A 298 32.36 23.36 29.41
C ARG A 298 33.43 22.27 29.53
N THR A 299 33.24 21.33 30.45
CA THR A 299 34.13 20.18 30.68
C THR A 299 33.68 19.02 29.80
N ALA A 300 34.62 18.42 29.07
CA ALA A 300 34.36 17.25 28.23
C ALA A 300 34.66 15.95 28.99
N SER A 301 33.71 15.01 28.96
CA SER A 301 33.94 13.62 29.39
C SER A 301 34.17 12.73 28.17
N VAL A 302 35.02 11.70 28.33
CA VAL A 302 35.26 10.69 27.28
C VAL A 302 34.24 9.57 27.46
N PHE A 303 33.48 9.30 26.41
CA PHE A 303 32.48 8.25 26.33
C PHE A 303 32.93 7.11 25.41
N GLN A 304 32.44 5.92 25.69
CA GLN A 304 32.51 4.74 24.83
C GLN A 304 31.09 4.45 24.35
N LEU A 305 30.88 4.47 23.03
CA LEU A 305 29.68 3.97 22.39
C LEU A 305 30.02 2.59 21.87
N LYS A 306 29.35 1.55 22.35
CA LYS A 306 29.60 0.17 21.95
C LYS A 306 28.37 -0.42 21.30
N ASP A 307 28.56 -1.14 20.20
CA ASP A 307 27.49 -1.88 19.53
C ASP A 307 26.79 -2.81 20.53
N ALA A 308 25.48 -2.64 20.66
CA ALA A 308 24.62 -3.44 21.52
C ALA A 308 23.79 -4.45 20.72
N GLY A 309 23.98 -4.55 19.40
CA GLY A 309 23.12 -5.28 18.49
C GLY A 309 21.87 -4.50 18.07
N GLY A 310 21.23 -4.93 16.97
CA GLY A 310 20.04 -4.26 16.44
C GLY A 310 20.26 -2.80 16.01
N GLY A 311 21.49 -2.43 15.61
CA GLY A 311 21.82 -1.03 15.31
C GLY A 311 21.73 -0.08 16.52
N LYS A 312 21.67 -0.61 17.75
CA LYS A 312 21.71 0.16 19.00
C LYS A 312 23.14 0.20 19.56
N VAL A 313 23.40 1.17 20.43
CA VAL A 313 24.64 1.30 21.19
C VAL A 313 24.37 1.45 22.68
N THR A 314 25.24 0.88 23.52
CA THR A 314 25.36 1.28 24.92
C THR A 314 26.36 2.43 25.02
N VAL A 315 26.10 3.37 25.94
CA VAL A 315 26.98 4.51 26.19
C VAL A 315 27.56 4.39 27.59
N SER A 316 28.88 4.52 27.73
CA SER A 316 29.55 4.44 29.03
C SER A 316 30.68 5.45 29.18
N SER A 317 31.04 5.80 30.42
CA SER A 317 32.17 6.66 30.74
C SER A 317 32.72 6.30 32.12
N GLY A 318 34.05 6.18 32.24
CA GLY A 318 34.72 5.88 33.51
C GLY A 318 34.27 4.56 34.15
N GLY A 319 33.92 3.54 33.35
CA GLY A 319 33.45 2.23 33.83
C GLY A 319 32.00 2.21 34.32
N ARG A 320 31.23 3.28 34.09
CA ARG A 320 29.79 3.36 34.39
C ARG A 320 29.00 3.52 33.10
N ASN A 321 27.81 2.94 33.06
CA ASN A 321 26.91 2.98 31.91
C ASN A 321 25.93 4.16 32.03
N VAL A 322 25.43 4.63 30.88
CA VAL A 322 24.35 5.60 30.79
C VAL A 322 23.02 4.84 30.79
N SER A 323 22.13 5.21 31.71
CA SER A 323 20.75 4.75 31.73
C SER A 323 19.78 5.93 31.90
N ILE A 324 18.48 5.65 31.83
CA ILE A 324 17.43 6.65 32.06
C ILE A 324 16.75 6.34 33.38
N SER A 325 16.73 7.32 34.28
CA SER A 325 16.04 7.24 35.57
C SER A 325 15.26 8.53 35.83
N ASP A 326 13.97 8.43 36.13
CA ASP A 326 13.05 9.57 36.29
C ASP A 326 13.12 10.58 35.12
N GLY A 327 13.22 10.06 33.88
CA GLY A 327 13.34 10.87 32.67
C GLY A 327 14.64 11.67 32.55
N LYS A 328 15.69 11.32 33.32
CA LYS A 328 17.01 11.94 33.24
C LYS A 328 18.05 10.90 32.82
N LEU A 329 19.05 11.35 32.07
CA LEU A 329 20.22 10.52 31.80
C LEU A 329 21.11 10.50 33.04
N VAL A 330 21.42 9.30 33.53
CA VAL A 330 22.21 9.07 34.75
C VAL A 330 23.35 8.08 34.48
N MET A 331 24.44 8.23 35.21
CA MET A 331 25.54 7.26 35.18
C MET A 331 25.30 6.18 36.23
N GLY A 332 25.37 4.90 35.88
CA GLY A 332 25.04 3.77 36.75
C GLY A 332 25.69 2.45 36.34
N THR A 333 25.17 1.35 36.88
CA THR A 333 25.50 -0.01 36.45
C THR A 333 24.69 -0.43 35.23
N ASP A 334 23.43 -0.03 35.18
CA ASP A 334 22.48 -0.40 34.12
C ASP A 334 22.81 0.38 32.85
N ALA A 335 22.60 -0.24 31.68
CA ALA A 335 22.84 0.36 30.38
C ALA A 335 21.53 0.49 29.60
N ALA A 336 21.17 1.71 29.20
CA ALA A 336 20.15 1.90 28.19
C ALA A 336 20.75 1.65 26.80
N ARG A 337 19.95 1.08 25.91
CA ARG A 337 20.31 0.85 24.50
C ARG A 337 19.75 1.99 23.66
N PHE A 338 20.64 2.72 22.97
CA PHE A 338 20.26 3.88 22.17
C PHE A 338 20.49 3.62 20.68
N ARG A 339 19.55 3.98 19.82
CA ARG A 339 19.81 4.15 18.39
C ARG A 339 20.57 5.47 18.17
N VAL A 340 21.56 5.43 17.29
CA VAL A 340 22.27 6.63 16.83
C VAL A 340 21.55 7.15 15.59
N GLU A 341 20.94 8.33 15.68
CA GLU A 341 20.23 8.93 14.55
C GLU A 341 20.92 10.19 14.05
N GLY A 342 21.29 10.20 12.78
CA GLY A 342 21.87 11.36 12.11
C GLY A 342 20.90 12.53 11.97
N TYR A 343 21.46 13.73 11.94
CA TYR A 343 20.74 14.98 11.64
C TYR A 343 21.40 15.69 10.47
N SER A 344 20.57 16.16 9.55
CA SER A 344 20.95 17.21 8.60
C SER A 344 20.41 18.56 9.09
N SER A 345 20.82 19.65 8.44
CA SER A 345 20.39 21.00 8.79
C SER A 345 20.09 21.83 7.56
N GLY A 346 19.16 22.77 7.67
CA GLY A 346 18.85 23.73 6.61
C GLY A 346 18.11 24.96 7.12
N LYS A 347 17.78 25.86 6.20
CA LYS A 347 17.12 27.14 6.49
C LYS A 347 15.85 27.30 5.66
N LEU A 348 14.71 27.54 6.32
CA LEU A 348 13.46 27.94 5.71
C LEU A 348 13.30 29.47 5.82
N THR A 349 13.21 30.17 4.70
CA THR A 349 12.95 31.62 4.65
C THR A 349 11.56 31.86 4.07
N VAL A 350 10.75 32.70 4.72
CA VAL A 350 9.38 33.04 4.30
C VAL A 350 9.19 34.54 4.20
N ASP A 351 8.70 35.04 3.06
CA ASP A 351 8.31 36.44 2.92
C ASP A 351 6.84 36.65 3.36
N THR A 352 6.67 36.94 4.66
CA THR A 352 5.35 37.22 5.26
C THR A 352 4.74 38.56 4.85
N LYS A 353 5.46 39.41 4.10
CA LYS A 353 4.92 40.69 3.59
C LYS A 353 4.47 40.61 2.15
N ALA A 354 4.94 39.61 1.40
CA ALA A 354 4.49 39.39 0.04
C ALA A 354 2.97 39.19 0.01
N ARG A 355 2.35 39.65 -1.08
CA ARG A 355 0.92 39.43 -1.32
C ARG A 355 0.60 37.94 -1.48
N GLY A 356 1.55 37.15 -1.97
CA GLY A 356 1.38 35.73 -2.24
C GLY A 356 0.41 35.43 -3.39
N THR A 357 0.41 34.16 -3.79
CA THR A 357 -0.48 33.60 -4.81
C THR A 357 -1.84 33.30 -4.18
N LYS A 358 -2.95 33.65 -4.82
CA LYS A 358 -4.29 33.31 -4.28
C LYS A 358 -4.54 31.82 -4.49
N VAL A 359 -5.05 31.14 -3.47
CA VAL A 359 -5.53 29.76 -3.60
C VAL A 359 -7.02 29.79 -3.95
N GLY A 360 -7.42 28.99 -4.94
CA GLY A 360 -8.83 28.81 -5.28
C GLY A 360 -9.59 28.09 -4.17
N PRO A 361 -10.91 28.32 -4.00
CA PRO A 361 -11.67 27.64 -2.96
C PRO A 361 -11.76 26.13 -3.19
N ASN A 362 -11.56 25.64 -4.43
CA ASN A 362 -11.90 24.28 -4.82
C ASN A 362 -10.68 23.34 -5.00
N LEU A 363 -9.52 23.70 -4.43
CA LEU A 363 -8.25 23.01 -4.73
C LEU A 363 -8.26 21.50 -4.43
N TYR A 364 -8.85 21.09 -3.30
CA TYR A 364 -8.88 19.68 -2.88
C TYR A 364 -10.31 19.16 -2.85
N GLY A 365 -10.57 18.10 -3.61
CA GLY A 365 -11.86 17.41 -3.65
C GLY A 365 -11.68 15.91 -3.69
N VAL A 366 -12.78 15.21 -3.98
CA VAL A 366 -12.80 13.75 -4.07
C VAL A 366 -13.28 13.28 -5.43
N PHE A 367 -12.63 12.24 -5.92
CA PHE A 367 -13.06 11.47 -7.08
C PHE A 367 -13.94 10.30 -6.64
N TYR A 368 -14.99 10.00 -7.38
CA TYR A 368 -15.84 8.86 -7.10
C TYR A 368 -16.24 8.11 -8.38
N GLU A 369 -15.91 6.83 -8.40
CA GLU A 369 -16.41 5.84 -9.34
C GLU A 369 -16.83 4.57 -8.60
N ASP A 370 -17.70 3.77 -9.21
CA ASP A 370 -18.09 2.47 -8.67
C ASP A 370 -17.03 1.42 -9.06
N ILE A 371 -15.94 1.35 -8.29
CA ILE A 371 -14.82 0.39 -8.38
C ILE A 371 -14.64 -0.28 -7.01
N ASN A 372 -14.12 -1.51 -6.92
CA ASN A 372 -13.87 -2.16 -5.63
C ASN A 372 -15.11 -2.23 -4.69
N HIS A 373 -16.31 -2.40 -5.27
CA HIS A 373 -17.60 -2.29 -4.56
C HIS A 373 -17.85 -0.92 -3.87
N ALA A 374 -17.32 0.18 -4.42
CA ALA A 374 -17.43 1.51 -3.84
C ALA A 374 -18.87 2.01 -3.72
N ALA A 375 -19.78 1.71 -4.66
CA ALA A 375 -21.20 2.04 -4.56
C ALA A 375 -22.02 0.86 -4.02
N ASP A 376 -22.34 -0.13 -4.86
CA ASP A 376 -23.13 -1.29 -4.47
C ASP A 376 -22.30 -2.23 -3.58
N GLY A 377 -22.66 -2.31 -2.29
CA GLY A 377 -21.87 -3.00 -1.26
C GLY A 377 -20.96 -2.08 -0.45
N GLY A 378 -20.86 -0.81 -0.83
CA GLY A 378 -20.03 0.21 -0.17
C GLY A 378 -20.82 1.42 0.29
N LEU A 379 -20.62 2.56 -0.37
CA LEU A 379 -21.24 3.84 -0.01
C LEU A 379 -22.77 3.78 -0.11
N TYR A 380 -23.33 2.96 -1.00
CA TYR A 380 -24.79 2.75 -1.05
C TYR A 380 -25.24 1.84 0.09
N ALA A 381 -26.15 2.31 0.95
CA ALA A 381 -26.51 1.57 2.17
C ALA A 381 -27.46 0.36 1.95
N GLU A 382 -27.72 -0.05 0.71
CA GLU A 382 -28.49 -1.28 0.44
C GLU A 382 -27.73 -2.50 0.93
N LEU A 383 -28.40 -3.36 1.69
CA LEU A 383 -27.77 -4.56 2.24
C LEU A 383 -28.05 -5.82 1.41
N VAL A 384 -29.03 -5.77 0.49
CA VAL A 384 -29.43 -6.91 -0.34
C VAL A 384 -28.73 -6.86 -1.70
N GLN A 385 -27.81 -7.79 -1.93
CA GLN A 385 -27.18 -7.97 -3.24
C GLN A 385 -28.17 -8.61 -4.22
N ASN A 386 -28.14 -8.18 -5.49
CA ASN A 386 -29.01 -8.70 -6.55
C ASN A 386 -30.52 -8.65 -6.16
N ARG A 387 -30.95 -7.50 -5.62
CA ARG A 387 -32.31 -7.30 -5.08
C ARG A 387 -33.46 -7.48 -6.07
N SER A 388 -33.18 -7.42 -7.37
CA SER A 388 -34.18 -7.52 -8.45
C SER A 388 -33.94 -8.73 -9.38
N PHE A 389 -33.06 -9.67 -9.00
CA PHE A 389 -32.79 -10.89 -9.78
C PHE A 389 -32.30 -10.63 -11.22
N GLU A 390 -31.69 -9.48 -11.44
CA GLU A 390 -31.26 -8.99 -12.75
C GLU A 390 -29.87 -9.51 -13.16
N PHE A 391 -29.07 -9.97 -12.21
CA PHE A 391 -27.68 -10.38 -12.45
C PHE A 391 -27.58 -11.48 -13.52
N ASN A 392 -26.61 -11.38 -14.42
CA ASN A 392 -26.37 -12.40 -15.43
C ASN A 392 -24.94 -12.36 -15.99
N ALA A 393 -24.64 -13.30 -16.88
CA ALA A 393 -23.32 -13.50 -17.47
C ALA A 393 -22.76 -12.32 -18.31
N THR A 394 -23.57 -11.30 -18.63
CA THR A 394 -23.09 -10.04 -19.24
C THR A 394 -22.44 -9.14 -18.20
N ASP A 395 -22.91 -9.18 -16.95
CA ASP A 395 -22.33 -8.40 -15.84
C ASP A 395 -21.01 -9.03 -15.39
N GLU A 396 -21.03 -10.33 -15.10
CA GLU A 396 -19.86 -11.13 -14.75
C GLU A 396 -20.13 -12.59 -15.13
N ARG A 397 -19.15 -13.30 -15.68
CA ARG A 397 -19.33 -14.63 -16.31
C ARG A 397 -20.00 -15.66 -15.39
N SER A 398 -19.73 -15.58 -14.09
CA SER A 398 -20.30 -16.49 -13.09
C SER A 398 -21.73 -16.14 -12.65
N TYR A 399 -22.24 -14.96 -13.02
CA TYR A 399 -23.50 -14.47 -12.50
C TYR A 399 -24.73 -15.12 -13.17
N THR A 400 -25.75 -15.32 -12.35
CA THR A 400 -27.09 -15.79 -12.73
C THR A 400 -28.14 -14.93 -12.02
N GLY A 401 -29.41 -15.03 -12.43
CA GLY A 401 -30.48 -14.31 -11.73
C GLY A 401 -30.61 -14.71 -10.25
N LEU A 402 -30.06 -15.85 -9.84
CA LEU A 402 -29.99 -16.31 -8.45
C LEU A 402 -28.64 -16.03 -7.77
N THR A 403 -27.72 -15.27 -8.36
CA THR A 403 -26.50 -14.83 -7.67
C THR A 403 -26.88 -14.16 -6.34
N ALA A 404 -26.17 -14.50 -5.28
CA ALA A 404 -26.45 -14.13 -3.88
C ALA A 404 -27.70 -14.78 -3.23
N TRP A 405 -28.50 -15.56 -3.97
CA TRP A 405 -29.73 -16.17 -3.46
C TRP A 405 -29.65 -17.70 -3.40
N THR A 406 -30.04 -18.28 -2.27
CA THR A 406 -30.11 -19.74 -2.07
C THR A 406 -31.46 -20.15 -1.50
N LYS A 407 -31.82 -21.44 -1.61
CA LYS A 407 -33.06 -21.96 -0.99
C LYS A 407 -32.98 -21.95 0.53
N ALA A 408 -34.10 -21.65 1.18
CA ALA A 408 -34.28 -21.78 2.61
C ALA A 408 -35.57 -22.58 2.89
N GLU A 409 -35.45 -23.83 3.31
CA GLU A 409 -36.58 -24.77 3.48
C GLU A 409 -36.84 -25.07 4.96
N ARG A 410 -38.08 -24.87 5.42
CA ARG A 410 -38.52 -25.07 6.81
C ARG A 410 -39.80 -25.91 6.86
N GLY A 411 -39.67 -27.20 6.53
CA GLY A 411 -40.79 -28.15 6.52
C GLY A 411 -41.67 -28.09 5.26
N ALA A 412 -41.27 -27.35 4.24
CA ALA A 412 -41.83 -27.36 2.89
C ALA A 412 -40.68 -27.29 1.87
N THR A 413 -40.97 -27.61 0.60
CA THR A 413 -40.00 -27.58 -0.50
C THR A 413 -40.19 -26.33 -1.35
N ALA A 414 -39.08 -25.69 -1.73
CA ALA A 414 -39.06 -24.54 -2.63
C ALA A 414 -38.58 -24.93 -4.03
N THR A 415 -39.32 -24.51 -5.05
CA THR A 415 -38.84 -24.45 -6.44
C THR A 415 -38.65 -23.00 -6.84
N LEU A 416 -37.45 -22.66 -7.32
CA LEU A 416 -37.06 -21.31 -7.69
C LEU A 416 -36.93 -21.21 -9.21
N ALA A 417 -37.47 -20.16 -9.81
CA ALA A 417 -37.24 -19.80 -11.20
C ALA A 417 -37.15 -18.28 -11.34
N VAL A 418 -36.13 -17.78 -12.03
CA VAL A 418 -36.06 -16.37 -12.43
C VAL A 418 -36.70 -16.25 -13.81
N THR A 419 -37.69 -15.36 -13.95
CA THR A 419 -38.46 -15.18 -15.19
C THR A 419 -38.82 -13.72 -15.40
N GLY A 420 -39.17 -13.36 -16.64
CA GLY A 420 -39.65 -12.02 -17.02
C GLY A 420 -41.06 -11.98 -17.58
N GLU A 421 -41.88 -12.98 -17.26
CA GLU A 421 -43.30 -12.99 -17.66
C GLU A 421 -44.12 -11.99 -16.84
N GLN A 422 -44.64 -10.94 -17.49
CA GLN A 422 -45.40 -9.86 -16.84
C GLN A 422 -44.61 -9.24 -15.67
N PRO A 423 -43.49 -8.57 -16.00
CA PRO A 423 -42.57 -8.03 -15.01
C PRO A 423 -43.22 -6.93 -14.17
N LEU A 424 -42.54 -6.51 -13.10
CA LEU A 424 -42.96 -5.35 -12.32
C LEU A 424 -43.03 -4.10 -13.20
N ASN A 425 -42.03 -3.88 -14.04
CA ASN A 425 -41.96 -2.77 -15.00
C ASN A 425 -40.99 -3.12 -16.16
N ASP A 426 -40.79 -2.17 -17.06
CA ASP A 426 -39.92 -2.36 -18.23
C ASP A 426 -38.43 -2.13 -17.97
N GLY A 427 -38.06 -1.47 -16.87
CA GLY A 427 -36.68 -1.15 -16.48
C GLY A 427 -35.98 -2.31 -15.77
N ASN A 428 -36.71 -3.07 -14.95
CA ASN A 428 -36.27 -4.32 -14.35
C ASN A 428 -37.31 -5.40 -14.64
N ARG A 429 -36.92 -6.37 -15.47
CA ARG A 429 -37.82 -7.35 -16.10
C ARG A 429 -37.78 -8.69 -15.41
N ASN A 430 -36.70 -9.02 -14.71
CA ASN A 430 -36.56 -10.29 -14.03
C ASN A 430 -37.14 -10.22 -12.63
N TYR A 431 -37.74 -11.32 -12.18
CA TYR A 431 -38.18 -11.49 -10.80
C TYR A 431 -38.07 -12.95 -10.41
N LEU A 432 -38.08 -13.23 -9.11
CA LEU A 432 -38.08 -14.58 -8.58
C LEU A 432 -39.50 -15.13 -8.49
N ARG A 433 -39.78 -16.22 -9.20
CA ARG A 433 -40.92 -17.10 -8.92
C ARG A 433 -40.52 -18.16 -7.91
N LEU A 434 -41.24 -18.17 -6.79
CA LEU A 434 -41.13 -19.14 -5.71
C LEU A 434 -42.42 -19.97 -5.64
N ASP A 435 -42.32 -21.25 -6.00
CA ASP A 435 -43.40 -22.22 -5.82
C ASP A 435 -43.11 -23.09 -4.58
N VAL A 436 -43.96 -23.00 -3.55
CA VAL A 436 -43.84 -23.73 -2.29
C VAL A 436 -44.83 -24.88 -2.22
N THR A 437 -44.36 -26.08 -1.85
CA THR A 437 -45.20 -27.28 -1.66
C THR A 437 -44.97 -27.93 -0.29
N GLY A 438 -46.05 -28.39 0.34
CA GLY A 438 -46.03 -28.96 1.70
C GLY A 438 -46.71 -28.05 2.75
N ASP A 439 -46.77 -28.54 4.00
CA ASP A 439 -47.51 -27.89 5.09
C ASP A 439 -46.66 -26.90 5.93
N GLY A 440 -45.34 -26.85 5.69
CA GLY A 440 -44.43 -25.89 6.32
C GLY A 440 -44.25 -24.59 5.52
N THR A 441 -43.09 -23.94 5.70
CA THR A 441 -42.70 -22.77 4.89
C THR A 441 -41.41 -23.06 4.12
N ALA A 442 -41.27 -22.41 2.97
CA ALA A 442 -40.02 -22.42 2.23
C ALA A 442 -39.83 -21.07 1.52
N GLY A 443 -38.61 -20.81 1.07
CA GLY A 443 -38.30 -19.60 0.34
C GLY A 443 -36.82 -19.46 0.04
N VAL A 444 -36.27 -18.27 0.25
CA VAL A 444 -34.93 -17.92 -0.16
C VAL A 444 -34.15 -17.18 0.93
N SER A 445 -32.83 -17.29 0.87
CA SER A 445 -31.87 -16.57 1.71
C SER A 445 -30.94 -15.75 0.80
N ASN A 446 -30.82 -14.45 1.06
CA ASN A 446 -29.81 -13.59 0.45
C ASN A 446 -28.51 -13.61 1.25
N ALA A 447 -27.39 -13.67 0.55
CA ALA A 447 -26.05 -13.70 1.13
C ALA A 447 -25.61 -12.34 1.69
N GLY A 448 -26.18 -11.23 1.24
CA GLY A 448 -25.60 -9.90 1.42
C GLY A 448 -24.42 -9.69 0.47
N PHE A 449 -23.60 -8.68 0.75
CA PHE A 449 -22.34 -8.44 0.04
C PHE A 449 -21.19 -9.14 0.78
N ASN A 450 -20.21 -9.68 0.04
CA ASN A 450 -19.02 -10.33 0.60
C ASN A 450 -19.34 -11.37 1.69
N ARG A 451 -19.01 -11.10 2.95
CA ARG A 451 -19.23 -12.03 4.09
C ARG A 451 -20.68 -12.06 4.57
N GLY A 452 -21.48 -11.01 4.37
CA GLY A 452 -22.85 -10.96 4.85
C GLY A 452 -23.58 -9.60 4.84
N LEU A 453 -24.74 -9.57 5.49
CA LEU A 453 -25.44 -8.33 5.81
C LEU A 453 -25.01 -7.83 7.21
N PRO A 454 -24.51 -6.60 7.34
CA PRO A 454 -24.17 -6.00 8.61
C PRO A 454 -25.43 -5.56 9.37
N LEU A 455 -25.58 -6.03 10.61
CA LEU A 455 -26.62 -5.63 11.55
C LEU A 455 -25.97 -5.13 12.83
N LYS A 456 -26.52 -4.07 13.42
CA LYS A 456 -26.08 -3.53 14.72
C LYS A 456 -27.24 -3.61 15.70
N GLU A 457 -26.96 -4.11 16.91
CA GLU A 457 -27.94 -4.22 17.99
C GLU A 457 -28.64 -2.87 18.23
N ASP A 458 -29.93 -2.93 18.54
CA ASP A 458 -30.80 -1.78 18.78
C ASP A 458 -30.96 -0.81 17.60
N ARG A 459 -30.43 -1.14 16.41
CA ARG A 459 -30.63 -0.36 15.18
C ARG A 459 -31.83 -0.86 14.38
N ARG A 460 -32.50 0.08 13.74
CA ARG A 460 -33.73 -0.17 12.96
C ARG A 460 -33.42 -0.27 11.47
N TYR A 461 -34.03 -1.25 10.83
CA TYR A 461 -33.90 -1.54 9.42
C TYR A 461 -35.27 -1.48 8.75
N ASP A 462 -35.34 -0.78 7.62
CA ASP A 462 -36.54 -0.62 6.81
C ASP A 462 -36.50 -1.67 5.67
N LEU A 463 -37.54 -2.51 5.64
CA LEU A 463 -37.71 -3.60 4.67
C LEU A 463 -38.75 -3.19 3.63
N SER A 464 -38.46 -3.44 2.35
CA SER A 464 -39.48 -3.44 1.31
C SER A 464 -39.36 -4.64 0.37
N VAL A 465 -40.50 -5.15 -0.08
CA VAL A 465 -40.59 -6.24 -1.06
C VAL A 465 -41.72 -5.92 -2.03
N TRP A 466 -41.45 -5.98 -3.34
CA TRP A 466 -42.52 -6.07 -4.32
C TRP A 466 -42.92 -7.53 -4.46
N ALA A 467 -44.21 -7.81 -4.31
CA ALA A 467 -44.71 -9.18 -4.35
C ALA A 467 -46.07 -9.28 -5.04
N ARG A 468 -46.33 -10.44 -5.62
CA ARG A 468 -47.68 -10.90 -5.97
C ARG A 468 -47.82 -12.39 -5.67
N ARG A 469 -49.02 -12.81 -5.26
CA ARG A 469 -49.30 -14.21 -4.91
C ARG A 469 -50.53 -14.74 -5.62
N SER A 470 -50.55 -16.06 -5.83
CA SER A 470 -51.74 -16.78 -6.29
C SER A 470 -52.86 -16.80 -5.26
N ALA A 471 -52.51 -16.75 -3.98
CA ALA A 471 -53.43 -16.68 -2.85
C ALA A 471 -52.84 -15.77 -1.76
N ALA A 472 -53.70 -15.00 -1.10
CA ALA A 472 -53.29 -14.11 -0.03
C ALA A 472 -52.63 -14.90 1.11
N GLY A 473 -51.58 -14.36 1.71
CA GLY A 473 -50.87 -15.02 2.79
C GLY A 473 -49.64 -14.27 3.29
N PRO A 474 -49.09 -14.68 4.44
CA PRO A 474 -47.96 -14.01 5.05
C PRO A 474 -46.64 -14.35 4.33
N LEU A 475 -45.79 -13.35 4.13
CA LEU A 475 -44.35 -13.52 3.96
C LEU A 475 -43.67 -13.21 5.29
N THR A 476 -42.92 -14.17 5.83
CA THR A 476 -42.08 -13.92 7.00
C THR A 476 -40.67 -13.60 6.52
N VAL A 477 -40.15 -12.46 6.93
CA VAL A 477 -38.79 -12.04 6.61
C VAL A 477 -37.98 -11.99 7.90
N THR A 478 -36.84 -12.66 7.93
CA THR A 478 -35.93 -12.71 9.07
C THR A 478 -34.52 -12.31 8.66
N ALA A 479 -33.83 -11.60 9.55
CA ALA A 479 -32.40 -11.37 9.44
C ALA A 479 -31.70 -12.32 10.42
N GLU A 480 -30.83 -13.18 9.93
CA GLU A 480 -30.32 -14.34 10.66
C GLU A 480 -28.79 -14.35 10.72
N ALA A 481 -28.23 -14.69 11.88
CA ALA A 481 -26.81 -14.96 12.09
C ALA A 481 -26.66 -16.44 12.48
N GLY A 482 -26.28 -17.28 11.52
CA GLY A 482 -26.37 -18.74 11.68
C GLY A 482 -27.81 -19.17 11.95
N ALA A 483 -28.05 -19.85 13.07
CA ALA A 483 -29.40 -20.27 13.48
C ALA A 483 -30.18 -19.19 14.28
N THR A 484 -29.54 -18.06 14.62
CA THR A 484 -30.12 -17.03 15.47
C THR A 484 -30.85 -16.00 14.63
N VAL A 485 -32.12 -15.74 14.93
CA VAL A 485 -32.90 -14.66 14.31
C VAL A 485 -32.64 -13.36 15.09
N LEU A 486 -32.05 -12.37 14.42
CA LEU A 486 -31.74 -11.05 14.97
C LEU A 486 -32.82 -10.01 14.62
N GLY A 487 -33.54 -10.22 13.53
CA GLY A 487 -34.60 -9.33 13.08
C GLY A 487 -35.76 -10.12 12.47
N LYS A 488 -37.00 -9.65 12.63
CA LYS A 488 -38.18 -10.31 12.07
C LYS A 488 -39.26 -9.31 11.67
N ALA A 489 -39.83 -9.52 10.49
CA ALA A 489 -41.03 -8.86 10.01
C ALA A 489 -41.98 -9.87 9.35
N THR A 490 -43.27 -9.53 9.30
CA THR A 490 -44.28 -10.31 8.57
C THR A 490 -45.08 -9.36 7.68
N LEU A 491 -45.09 -9.63 6.38
CA LEU A 491 -45.82 -8.88 5.36
C LEU A 491 -47.06 -9.67 4.96
N GLN A 492 -48.25 -9.08 5.05
CA GLN A 492 -49.48 -9.71 4.54
C GLN A 492 -49.61 -9.37 3.07
N VAL A 493 -49.41 -10.37 2.20
CA VAL A 493 -49.43 -10.18 0.74
C VAL A 493 -50.77 -10.61 0.20
N GLU A 494 -51.42 -9.72 -0.54
CA GLU A 494 -52.71 -9.96 -1.17
C GLU A 494 -52.58 -10.83 -2.44
N ALA A 495 -53.67 -11.50 -2.81
CA ALA A 495 -53.74 -12.22 -4.08
C ALA A 495 -53.88 -11.23 -5.25
N GLY A 496 -53.21 -11.48 -6.38
CA GLY A 496 -53.43 -10.72 -7.62
C GLY A 496 -52.19 -10.01 -8.17
N ALA A 497 -52.28 -8.70 -8.36
CA ALA A 497 -51.26 -7.90 -9.04
C ALA A 497 -50.07 -7.54 -8.15
N TRP A 498 -48.99 -7.06 -8.76
CA TRP A 498 -47.82 -6.53 -8.05
C TRP A 498 -48.20 -5.39 -7.10
N ALA A 499 -47.69 -5.45 -5.87
CA ALA A 499 -47.76 -4.35 -4.92
C ALA A 499 -46.48 -4.28 -4.07
N LYS A 500 -46.16 -3.09 -3.58
CA LYS A 500 -45.05 -2.84 -2.66
C LYS A 500 -45.52 -3.06 -1.22
N TYR A 501 -44.84 -3.94 -0.51
CA TYR A 501 -45.06 -4.20 0.91
C TYR A 501 -43.87 -3.69 1.69
N THR A 502 -44.13 -3.06 2.84
CA THR A 502 -43.08 -2.48 3.68
C THR A 502 -43.25 -2.89 5.13
N ALA A 503 -42.15 -3.06 5.84
CA ALA A 503 -42.10 -3.25 7.28
C ALA A 503 -40.77 -2.72 7.83
N SER A 504 -40.55 -2.87 9.13
CA SER A 504 -39.27 -2.58 9.74
C SER A 504 -39.08 -3.45 10.97
N PHE A 505 -37.85 -3.76 11.32
CA PHE A 505 -37.51 -4.42 12.58
C PHE A 505 -36.32 -3.72 13.25
N THR A 506 -36.17 -3.94 14.54
CA THR A 506 -34.96 -3.56 15.30
C THR A 506 -34.14 -4.81 15.50
N SER A 507 -32.83 -4.75 15.22
CA SER A 507 -31.95 -5.91 15.42
C SER A 507 -31.75 -6.17 16.91
N SER A 508 -31.84 -7.43 17.34
CA SER A 508 -31.57 -7.86 18.73
C SER A 508 -30.12 -8.27 18.96
N GLY A 509 -29.21 -7.96 18.03
CA GLY A 509 -27.79 -8.27 18.13
C GLY A 509 -26.99 -7.67 16.98
N THR A 510 -25.66 -7.75 17.09
CA THR A 510 -24.70 -7.27 16.08
C THR A 510 -24.08 -8.44 15.33
N THR A 511 -23.93 -8.32 14.01
CA THR A 511 -23.23 -9.28 13.14
C THR A 511 -22.81 -8.57 11.84
N ASP A 512 -21.70 -8.99 11.25
CA ASP A 512 -21.23 -8.63 9.90
C ASP A 512 -21.58 -9.71 8.86
N ALA A 513 -21.93 -10.91 9.33
CA ALA A 513 -22.18 -12.11 8.55
C ALA A 513 -23.68 -12.49 8.47
N GLY A 514 -24.59 -11.52 8.59
CA GLY A 514 -26.03 -11.75 8.56
C GLY A 514 -26.54 -12.29 7.21
N ARG A 515 -27.74 -12.89 7.21
CA ARG A 515 -28.47 -13.36 6.01
C ARG A 515 -29.92 -12.90 6.06
N LEU A 516 -30.47 -12.44 4.93
CA LEU A 516 -31.89 -12.06 4.83
C LEU A 516 -32.68 -13.24 4.29
N VAL A 517 -33.53 -13.84 5.12
CA VAL A 517 -34.34 -15.01 4.78
C VAL A 517 -35.80 -14.59 4.59
N ILE A 518 -36.40 -15.03 3.48
CA ILE A 518 -37.81 -14.81 3.16
C ILE A 518 -38.48 -16.17 3.08
N GLN A 519 -39.58 -16.34 3.82
CA GLN A 519 -40.35 -17.57 3.92
C GLN A 519 -41.80 -17.32 3.52
N ALA A 520 -42.31 -18.16 2.62
CA ALA A 520 -43.70 -18.20 2.18
C ALA A 520 -44.35 -19.54 2.58
N PRO A 521 -45.67 -19.54 2.89
CA PRO A 521 -46.46 -20.76 2.93
C PRO A 521 -46.75 -21.26 1.51
N GLY A 522 -47.34 -22.47 1.42
CA GLY A 522 -47.68 -23.15 0.17
C GLY A 522 -48.37 -22.28 -0.89
N GLY A 523 -48.04 -22.54 -2.15
CA GLY A 523 -48.52 -21.81 -3.32
C GLY A 523 -47.43 -21.00 -4.03
N ARG A 524 -47.86 -20.25 -5.06
CA ARG A 524 -46.95 -19.44 -5.88
C ARG A 524 -46.83 -18.02 -5.34
N THR A 525 -45.59 -17.57 -5.20
CA THR A 525 -45.22 -16.20 -4.84
C THR A 525 -44.20 -15.70 -5.85
N ASP A 526 -44.49 -14.58 -6.51
CA ASP A 526 -43.49 -13.86 -7.29
C ASP A 526 -42.94 -12.71 -6.41
N LEU A 527 -41.61 -12.54 -6.37
CA LEU A 527 -40.88 -11.58 -5.54
C LEU A 527 -39.92 -10.76 -6.39
N ASP A 528 -39.86 -9.46 -6.15
CA ASP A 528 -38.97 -8.53 -6.85
C ASP A 528 -38.57 -7.36 -5.92
N MET A 529 -37.51 -6.64 -6.29
CA MET A 529 -37.03 -5.42 -5.62
C MET A 529 -37.03 -5.53 -4.09
N ILE A 530 -36.40 -6.60 -3.59
CA ILE A 530 -36.26 -6.88 -2.16
C ILE A 530 -35.16 -6.00 -1.59
N SER A 531 -35.50 -5.12 -0.65
CA SER A 531 -34.56 -4.15 -0.11
C SER A 531 -34.57 -4.19 1.41
N LEU A 532 -33.37 -4.14 2.01
CA LEU A 532 -33.20 -3.94 3.44
C LEU A 532 -32.22 -2.79 3.64
N PHE A 533 -32.72 -1.67 4.17
CA PHE A 533 -31.94 -0.48 4.41
C PHE A 533 -31.79 -0.20 5.91
N PRO A 534 -30.59 0.16 6.40
CA PRO A 534 -30.47 0.78 7.71
C PRO A 534 -31.19 2.13 7.69
N ARG A 535 -31.89 2.48 8.78
CA ARG A 535 -32.52 3.80 8.90
C ARG A 535 -31.51 4.90 9.22
N ASP A 536 -30.38 4.54 9.83
CA ASP A 536 -29.31 5.46 10.24
C ASP A 536 -28.31 5.70 9.09
N THR A 537 -28.81 6.18 7.95
CA THR A 537 -27.98 6.62 6.82
C THR A 537 -27.36 7.98 7.10
N PHE A 538 -26.31 8.35 6.34
CA PHE A 538 -25.72 9.67 6.42
C PHE A 538 -26.78 10.76 6.23
N LYS A 539 -26.83 11.73 7.16
CA LYS A 539 -27.85 12.80 7.24
C LYS A 539 -29.31 12.29 7.27
N GLY A 540 -29.56 11.01 7.52
CA GLY A 540 -30.89 10.40 7.53
C GLY A 540 -31.59 10.39 6.16
N ARG A 541 -30.82 10.42 5.06
CA ARG A 541 -31.37 10.37 3.69
C ARG A 541 -31.96 8.99 3.40
N LYS A 542 -33.22 8.94 2.94
CA LYS A 542 -33.80 7.70 2.38
C LYS A 542 -33.06 7.34 1.10
N ASN A 543 -32.80 6.05 0.86
CA ASN A 543 -31.97 5.61 -0.27
C ASN A 543 -30.56 6.25 -0.26
N GLY A 544 -30.06 6.55 0.95
CA GLY A 544 -28.85 7.36 1.15
C GLY A 544 -27.59 6.55 1.37
N MET A 545 -26.55 7.27 1.82
CA MET A 545 -25.22 6.71 1.96
C MET A 545 -25.00 6.00 3.29
N ARG A 546 -24.13 4.99 3.27
CA ARG A 546 -23.59 4.32 4.46
C ARG A 546 -22.82 5.33 5.31
N ALA A 547 -23.16 5.41 6.60
CA ALA A 547 -22.84 6.57 7.42
C ALA A 547 -21.36 6.73 7.80
N ASP A 548 -20.65 5.62 8.02
CA ASP A 548 -19.21 5.58 8.34
C ASP A 548 -18.34 6.02 7.15
N LEU A 549 -18.59 5.46 5.96
CA LEU A 549 -17.90 5.85 4.72
C LEU A 549 -18.17 7.31 4.36
N ALA A 550 -19.44 7.72 4.35
CA ALA A 550 -19.82 9.09 4.09
C ALA A 550 -19.21 10.07 5.11
N LYS A 551 -19.05 9.66 6.37
CA LYS A 551 -18.38 10.46 7.39
C LYS A 551 -16.88 10.62 7.09
N LEU A 552 -16.16 9.54 6.76
CA LEU A 552 -14.74 9.65 6.41
C LEU A 552 -14.53 10.57 5.20
N ILE A 553 -15.41 10.49 4.20
CA ILE A 553 -15.40 11.40 3.05
C ILE A 553 -15.68 12.85 3.48
N ALA A 554 -16.70 13.09 4.32
CA ALA A 554 -17.03 14.42 4.80
C ALA A 554 -15.93 15.03 5.69
N ASP A 555 -15.21 14.20 6.46
CA ASP A 555 -14.11 14.63 7.33
C ASP A 555 -12.84 15.05 6.54
N LEU A 556 -12.79 14.77 5.22
CA LEU A 556 -11.81 15.38 4.30
C LEU A 556 -12.14 16.84 3.99
N GLU A 557 -13.36 17.31 4.30
CA GLU A 557 -13.88 18.63 3.90
C GLU A 557 -13.68 18.92 2.40
N PRO A 558 -14.10 18.00 1.51
CA PRO A 558 -13.84 18.14 0.08
C PRO A 558 -14.62 19.32 -0.50
N GLN A 559 -13.97 20.06 -1.39
CA GLN A 559 -14.57 21.25 -2.01
C GLN A 559 -15.35 20.92 -3.28
N PHE A 560 -15.07 19.76 -3.90
CA PHE A 560 -15.84 19.22 -5.01
C PHE A 560 -15.93 17.68 -4.94
N LEU A 561 -16.93 17.12 -5.61
CA LEU A 561 -17.12 15.69 -5.86
C LEU A 561 -17.16 15.44 -7.37
N ARG A 562 -16.13 14.80 -7.92
CA ARG A 562 -16.07 14.32 -9.32
C ARG A 562 -16.80 12.98 -9.43
N PHE A 563 -17.87 12.89 -10.22
CA PHE A 563 -18.69 11.68 -10.37
C PHE A 563 -19.32 11.56 -11.77
N PRO A 564 -19.88 10.41 -12.17
CA PRO A 564 -19.74 9.09 -11.54
C PRO A 564 -18.45 8.42 -12.04
N GLY A 565 -17.39 9.24 -12.19
CA GLY A 565 -16.35 9.19 -13.23
C GLY A 565 -15.50 7.95 -13.31
N GLY A 566 -14.30 8.13 -13.86
CA GLY A 566 -13.44 7.04 -14.28
C GLY A 566 -14.04 6.26 -15.44
N CYS A 567 -13.68 4.99 -15.52
CA CYS A 567 -14.01 4.13 -16.64
C CYS A 567 -15.49 3.78 -16.74
N VAL A 568 -16.22 3.74 -15.62
CA VAL A 568 -17.65 3.39 -15.63
C VAL A 568 -18.51 4.38 -16.43
N THR A 569 -18.04 5.62 -16.61
CA THR A 569 -18.73 6.63 -17.43
C THR A 569 -18.59 6.39 -18.93
N ASN A 570 -17.55 5.67 -19.38
CA ASN A 570 -17.05 5.77 -20.75
C ASN A 570 -16.86 4.43 -21.49
N VAL A 571 -17.51 3.37 -21.05
CA VAL A 571 -17.47 2.03 -21.69
C VAL A 571 -18.86 1.57 -22.14
N GLY A 572 -18.91 0.64 -23.11
CA GLY A 572 -20.16 0.10 -23.61
C GLY A 572 -20.86 0.93 -24.69
N THR A 573 -22.11 0.55 -25.01
CA THR A 573 -22.89 1.09 -26.14
C THR A 573 -23.67 2.37 -25.79
N TYR A 574 -23.98 3.19 -26.80
CA TYR A 574 -24.73 4.46 -26.67
C TYR A 574 -26.26 4.33 -26.84
N ASP A 575 -26.74 3.11 -27.04
CA ASP A 575 -28.17 2.84 -27.17
C ASP A 575 -28.83 2.94 -25.78
N PRO A 576 -30.03 3.51 -25.62
CA PRO A 576 -30.72 3.53 -24.32
C PRO A 576 -31.28 2.14 -23.96
N TYR A 577 -31.57 1.88 -22.68
CA TYR A 577 -32.15 0.61 -22.24
C TYR A 577 -33.43 0.26 -23.00
N SER A 578 -34.28 1.26 -23.22
CA SER A 578 -35.58 1.11 -23.88
C SER A 578 -35.51 0.51 -25.28
N ASP A 579 -34.40 0.72 -26.00
CA ASP A 579 -34.30 0.38 -27.42
C ASP A 579 -33.80 -1.05 -27.62
N LYS A 580 -32.75 -1.44 -26.90
CA LYS A 580 -32.05 -2.72 -27.12
C LYS A 580 -31.93 -3.60 -25.89
N GLN A 581 -32.27 -3.11 -24.70
CA GLN A 581 -32.13 -3.84 -23.42
C GLN A 581 -30.71 -4.41 -23.21
N ASP A 582 -29.69 -3.76 -23.79
CA ASP A 582 -28.28 -4.15 -23.66
C ASP A 582 -27.78 -3.79 -22.26
N ARG A 583 -27.08 -4.66 -21.54
CA ARG A 583 -26.55 -4.34 -20.20
C ARG A 583 -25.14 -3.78 -20.23
N ARG A 584 -24.46 -3.73 -21.37
CA ARG A 584 -23.12 -3.16 -21.47
C ARG A 584 -23.19 -1.80 -22.15
N ARG A 585 -23.75 -0.84 -21.43
CA ARG A 585 -23.98 0.52 -21.94
C ARG A 585 -23.16 1.56 -21.22
N ILE A 586 -23.01 2.68 -21.90
CA ILE A 586 -22.47 3.89 -21.31
C ILE A 586 -23.41 4.44 -20.22
N TYR A 587 -22.83 5.09 -19.21
CA TYR A 587 -23.57 5.60 -18.06
C TYR A 587 -24.55 6.71 -18.48
N GLN A 588 -25.86 6.43 -18.48
CA GLN A 588 -26.88 7.39 -18.90
C GLN A 588 -27.56 8.03 -17.69
N TRP A 589 -27.25 9.29 -17.39
CA TRP A 589 -27.74 9.96 -16.18
C TRP A 589 -29.27 9.93 -16.03
N LYS A 590 -30.01 10.04 -17.15
CA LYS A 590 -31.48 10.02 -17.18
C LYS A 590 -32.07 8.68 -16.74
N GLU A 591 -31.34 7.58 -16.91
CA GLU A 591 -31.74 6.23 -16.46
C GLU A 591 -31.50 6.03 -14.95
N THR A 592 -30.81 6.97 -14.30
CA THR A 592 -30.40 6.85 -12.89
C THR A 592 -31.25 7.70 -11.93
N ILE A 593 -32.27 8.40 -12.42
CA ILE A 593 -33.15 9.24 -11.59
C ILE A 593 -34.56 8.66 -11.56
N GLY A 594 -35.35 9.03 -10.55
CA GLY A 594 -36.71 8.50 -10.36
C GLY A 594 -36.75 7.30 -9.41
N PRO A 595 -37.90 6.60 -9.34
CA PRO A 595 -38.07 5.42 -8.50
C PRO A 595 -37.02 4.36 -8.80
N VAL A 596 -36.36 3.84 -7.77
CA VAL A 596 -35.25 2.90 -7.90
C VAL A 596 -35.69 1.59 -8.57
N GLU A 597 -36.92 1.15 -8.31
CA GLU A 597 -37.52 -0.02 -8.95
C GLU A 597 -37.69 0.11 -10.47
N GLU A 598 -37.70 1.33 -11.01
CA GLU A 598 -37.82 1.61 -12.45
C GLU A 598 -36.47 1.89 -13.12
N ARG A 599 -35.36 1.95 -12.36
CA ARG A 599 -34.03 2.18 -12.90
C ARG A 599 -33.47 0.87 -13.46
N PRO A 600 -33.06 0.83 -14.74
CA PRO A 600 -32.45 -0.36 -15.30
C PRO A 600 -31.05 -0.60 -14.73
N THR A 601 -30.72 -1.85 -14.44
CA THR A 601 -29.34 -2.23 -14.07
C THR A 601 -28.39 -2.23 -15.28
N ASN A 602 -27.08 -2.12 -15.01
CA ASN A 602 -26.01 -2.08 -16.02
C ASN A 602 -24.80 -2.93 -15.59
N PHE A 603 -23.96 -3.31 -16.54
CA PHE A 603 -22.63 -3.90 -16.30
C PHE A 603 -21.71 -2.85 -15.69
N ASN A 604 -20.92 -3.23 -14.69
CA ASN A 604 -19.82 -2.44 -14.16
C ASN A 604 -18.52 -2.84 -14.88
N PHE A 605 -17.75 -1.85 -15.38
CA PHE A 605 -16.44 -2.07 -16.01
C PHE A 605 -15.50 -2.96 -15.18
N TRP A 606 -15.59 -2.86 -13.85
CA TRP A 606 -14.77 -3.56 -12.88
C TRP A 606 -15.27 -4.98 -12.54
N GLY A 607 -16.12 -5.58 -13.38
CA GLY A 607 -16.43 -7.02 -13.29
C GLY A 607 -17.57 -7.39 -12.32
N TYR A 608 -18.50 -6.48 -12.10
CA TYR A 608 -19.73 -6.73 -11.33
C TYR A 608 -20.94 -5.96 -11.90
N ASN A 609 -22.04 -5.85 -11.14
CA ASN A 609 -23.28 -5.20 -11.57
C ASN A 609 -23.46 -3.81 -10.95
N GLN A 610 -24.01 -2.87 -11.71
CA GLN A 610 -24.46 -1.56 -11.24
C GLN A 610 -25.98 -1.54 -11.10
N SER A 611 -26.47 -1.30 -9.89
CA SER A 611 -27.90 -1.23 -9.58
C SER A 611 -28.52 0.12 -9.92
N TYR A 612 -27.70 1.16 -10.12
CA TYR A 612 -28.09 2.57 -10.14
C TYR A 612 -28.93 2.99 -8.92
N GLY A 613 -28.74 2.31 -7.78
CA GLY A 613 -29.29 2.70 -6.49
C GLY A 613 -28.82 4.09 -6.06
N ILE A 614 -27.53 4.39 -6.30
CA ILE A 614 -27.00 5.76 -6.35
C ILE A 614 -26.97 6.21 -7.81
N GLY A 615 -27.78 7.21 -8.13
CA GLY A 615 -27.78 7.89 -9.42
C GLY A 615 -27.38 9.35 -9.31
N TYR A 616 -27.55 10.09 -10.39
CA TYR A 616 -27.17 11.50 -10.44
C TYR A 616 -27.86 12.36 -9.38
N TYR A 617 -29.13 12.08 -9.06
CA TYR A 617 -29.82 12.80 -7.98
C TYR A 617 -29.17 12.55 -6.61
N GLU A 618 -28.83 11.29 -6.31
CA GLU A 618 -28.16 10.94 -5.06
C GLU A 618 -26.74 11.50 -5.00
N TYR A 619 -25.99 11.55 -6.12
CA TYR A 619 -24.68 12.21 -6.17
C TYR A 619 -24.76 13.71 -5.91
N PHE A 620 -25.69 14.44 -6.54
CA PHE A 620 -25.91 15.86 -6.27
C PHE A 620 -26.31 16.11 -4.81
N GLN A 621 -27.19 15.28 -4.25
CA GLN A 621 -27.59 15.39 -2.85
C GLN A 621 -26.41 15.09 -1.91
N PHE A 622 -25.56 14.12 -2.25
CA PHE A 622 -24.39 13.79 -1.45
C PHE A 622 -23.35 14.90 -1.47
N ALA A 623 -23.08 15.51 -2.64
CA ALA A 623 -22.23 16.69 -2.75
C ALA A 623 -22.72 17.82 -1.83
N GLU A 624 -24.02 18.15 -1.85
CA GLU A 624 -24.62 19.13 -0.93
C GLU A 624 -24.47 18.72 0.55
N ASP A 625 -24.66 17.44 0.89
CA ASP A 625 -24.61 16.93 2.25
C ASP A 625 -23.21 16.96 2.89
N ILE A 626 -22.16 16.86 2.06
CA ILE A 626 -20.74 16.97 2.48
C ILE A 626 -20.16 18.37 2.28
N GLY A 627 -20.93 19.31 1.73
CA GLY A 627 -20.50 20.69 1.51
C GLY A 627 -19.61 20.90 0.28
N ALA A 628 -19.66 19.97 -0.68
CA ALA A 628 -18.88 20.00 -1.91
C ALA A 628 -19.70 20.50 -3.11
N GLU A 629 -19.02 21.11 -4.08
CA GLU A 629 -19.59 21.34 -5.41
C GLU A 629 -19.69 20.03 -6.21
N ALA A 630 -20.77 19.86 -6.97
CA ALA A 630 -20.92 18.72 -7.86
C ALA A 630 -20.12 18.93 -9.16
N LEU A 631 -19.32 17.94 -9.55
CA LEU A 631 -18.57 17.91 -10.81
C LEU A 631 -18.93 16.63 -11.58
N PRO A 632 -20.02 16.62 -12.36
CA PRO A 632 -20.38 15.50 -13.22
C PRO A 632 -19.44 15.43 -14.43
N VAL A 633 -19.03 14.22 -14.79
CA VAL A 633 -18.29 13.88 -16.00
C VAL A 633 -19.21 13.10 -16.94
N LEU A 634 -19.27 13.49 -18.21
CA LEU A 634 -20.12 12.85 -19.23
C LEU A 634 -19.31 12.49 -20.47
N SER A 635 -19.68 11.40 -21.11
CA SER A 635 -19.11 11.03 -22.41
C SER A 635 -19.41 12.05 -23.49
N VAL A 636 -18.44 12.25 -24.38
CA VAL A 636 -18.58 13.03 -25.61
C VAL A 636 -18.82 12.17 -26.85
N GLY A 637 -19.39 10.97 -26.68
CA GLY A 637 -19.64 10.07 -27.81
C GLY A 637 -18.39 9.33 -28.28
N VAL A 638 -17.39 9.18 -27.41
CA VAL A 638 -16.18 8.38 -27.64
C VAL A 638 -15.92 7.59 -26.36
N ASN A 639 -15.61 6.30 -26.51
CA ASN A 639 -15.29 5.46 -25.35
C ASN A 639 -13.83 5.67 -24.93
N GLY A 640 -13.53 5.33 -23.68
CA GLY A 640 -12.19 5.36 -23.08
C GLY A 640 -11.81 4.01 -22.49
N CYS A 641 -10.76 3.98 -21.65
CA CYS A 641 -10.38 2.81 -20.84
C CYS A 641 -10.18 1.50 -21.64
N GLY A 642 -9.53 1.61 -22.81
CA GLY A 642 -9.21 0.46 -23.66
C GLY A 642 -10.32 0.04 -24.65
N GLU A 643 -11.47 0.72 -24.66
CA GLU A 643 -12.53 0.51 -25.65
C GLU A 643 -12.56 1.67 -26.67
N ASN A 644 -12.46 1.35 -27.97
CA ASN A 644 -12.64 2.34 -29.05
C ASN A 644 -13.92 2.04 -29.84
N ARG A 645 -15.05 2.63 -29.44
CA ARG A 645 -16.34 2.50 -30.14
C ARG A 645 -17.00 3.86 -30.36
N PRO A 646 -16.48 4.72 -31.24
CA PRO A 646 -16.96 6.09 -31.37
C PRO A 646 -18.39 6.14 -31.91
N LEU A 647 -19.18 7.08 -31.38
CA LEU A 647 -20.51 7.40 -31.88
C LEU A 647 -20.39 8.28 -33.12
N THR A 648 -20.60 7.68 -34.29
CA THR A 648 -20.54 8.36 -35.60
C THR A 648 -21.92 8.72 -36.17
N ASP A 649 -23.00 8.25 -35.55
CA ASP A 649 -24.37 8.63 -35.90
C ASP A 649 -24.69 10.04 -35.39
N GLU A 650 -24.82 10.99 -36.30
CA GLU A 650 -25.05 12.40 -35.98
C GLU A 650 -26.36 12.66 -35.21
N ALA A 651 -27.42 11.89 -35.46
CA ALA A 651 -28.70 12.07 -34.77
C ALA A 651 -28.60 11.58 -33.32
N LYS A 652 -27.94 10.45 -33.09
CA LYS A 652 -27.64 9.97 -31.74
C LYS A 652 -26.69 10.93 -31.03
N LEU A 653 -25.66 11.42 -31.70
CA LEU A 653 -24.72 12.38 -31.12
C LEU A 653 -25.44 13.68 -30.70
N ALA A 654 -26.34 14.20 -31.53
CA ALA A 654 -27.17 15.36 -31.19
C ALA A 654 -28.07 15.11 -29.96
N ARG A 655 -28.60 13.89 -29.80
CA ARG A 655 -29.31 13.50 -28.57
C ARG A 655 -28.41 13.61 -27.35
N TRP A 656 -27.19 13.09 -27.42
CA TRP A 656 -26.21 13.13 -26.32
C TRP A 656 -25.77 14.55 -25.96
N VAL A 657 -25.61 15.43 -26.96
CA VAL A 657 -25.40 16.87 -26.74
C VAL A 657 -26.59 17.47 -25.97
N GLN A 658 -27.83 17.15 -26.37
CA GLN A 658 -29.03 17.62 -25.68
C GLN A 658 -29.14 17.04 -24.25
N ASP A 659 -28.82 15.76 -24.05
CA ASP A 659 -28.82 15.12 -22.73
C ASP A 659 -27.84 15.81 -21.77
N THR A 660 -26.73 16.36 -22.27
CA THR A 660 -25.77 17.16 -21.50
C THR A 660 -26.36 18.53 -21.11
N LEU A 661 -27.02 19.23 -22.04
CA LEU A 661 -27.71 20.50 -21.76
C LEU A 661 -28.88 20.32 -20.77
N ASP A 662 -29.55 19.17 -20.84
CA ASP A 662 -30.64 18.78 -19.96
C ASP A 662 -30.16 18.53 -18.53
N LEU A 663 -28.97 17.97 -18.35
CA LEU A 663 -28.35 17.81 -17.03
C LEU A 663 -28.06 19.17 -16.38
N ILE A 664 -27.54 20.12 -17.16
CA ILE A 664 -27.31 21.49 -16.66
C ILE A 664 -28.65 22.14 -16.27
N GLU A 665 -29.72 21.94 -17.06
CA GLU A 665 -31.06 22.42 -16.69
C GLU A 665 -31.62 21.69 -15.46
N PHE A 666 -31.36 20.39 -15.31
CA PHE A 666 -31.73 19.63 -14.11
C PHE A 666 -31.07 20.20 -12.87
N ALA A 667 -29.78 20.54 -12.94
CA ALA A 667 -29.06 21.10 -11.81
C ALA A 667 -29.45 22.55 -11.51
N ASN A 668 -29.53 23.41 -12.54
CA ASN A 668 -29.60 24.86 -12.37
C ASN A 668 -30.94 25.49 -12.74
N GLY A 669 -31.78 24.79 -13.49
CA GLY A 669 -33.03 25.32 -14.04
C GLY A 669 -34.09 25.63 -12.97
N PRO A 670 -34.98 26.61 -13.25
CA PRO A 670 -36.10 26.90 -12.38
C PRO A 670 -37.10 25.75 -12.38
N VAL A 671 -37.94 25.65 -11.34
CA VAL A 671 -38.97 24.60 -11.24
C VAL A 671 -40.03 24.63 -12.37
N THR A 672 -40.03 25.67 -13.20
CA THR A 672 -40.89 25.84 -14.37
C THR A 672 -40.29 25.27 -15.66
N SER A 673 -38.99 24.98 -15.70
CA SER A 673 -38.37 24.28 -16.83
C SER A 673 -38.66 22.79 -16.78
N GLU A 674 -38.39 22.07 -17.87
CA GLU A 674 -38.66 20.63 -17.92
C GLU A 674 -37.85 19.88 -16.85
N TRP A 675 -36.54 20.10 -16.84
CA TRP A 675 -35.66 19.35 -15.96
C TRP A 675 -35.62 19.90 -14.53
N GLY A 676 -35.81 21.21 -14.34
CA GLY A 676 -35.98 21.81 -13.01
C GLY A 676 -37.27 21.33 -12.33
N LYS A 677 -38.35 21.09 -13.09
CA LYS A 677 -39.58 20.46 -12.58
C LYS A 677 -39.34 19.01 -12.16
N LYS A 678 -38.57 18.24 -12.92
CA LYS A 678 -38.21 16.86 -12.55
C LYS A 678 -37.39 16.82 -11.27
N ARG A 679 -36.36 17.66 -11.13
CA ARG A 679 -35.60 17.82 -9.87
C ARG A 679 -36.51 18.14 -8.68
N ALA A 680 -37.44 19.09 -8.85
CA ALA A 680 -38.40 19.45 -7.81
C ALA A 680 -39.31 18.29 -7.42
N ALA A 681 -39.76 17.48 -8.38
CA ALA A 681 -40.61 16.31 -8.14
C ALA A 681 -39.87 15.19 -7.38
N LEU A 682 -38.54 15.11 -7.51
CA LEU A 682 -37.69 14.19 -6.72
C LEU A 682 -37.45 14.69 -5.29
N GLY A 683 -37.98 15.86 -4.92
CA GLY A 683 -37.93 16.42 -3.57
C GLY A 683 -36.94 17.57 -3.40
N HIS A 684 -36.29 18.05 -4.46
CA HIS A 684 -35.31 19.14 -4.39
C HIS A 684 -35.70 20.31 -5.31
N PRO A 685 -36.56 21.24 -4.86
CA PRO A 685 -37.01 22.35 -5.70
C PRO A 685 -35.93 23.41 -5.96
N LYS A 686 -34.95 23.56 -5.07
CA LYS A 686 -33.88 24.56 -5.23
C LYS A 686 -32.86 24.07 -6.28
N PRO A 687 -32.22 24.95 -7.05
CA PRO A 687 -31.06 24.57 -7.85
C PRO A 687 -29.93 24.00 -7.00
N PHE A 688 -29.14 23.08 -7.55
CA PHE A 688 -27.91 22.57 -6.93
C PHE A 688 -26.73 23.55 -7.07
N GLY A 689 -26.72 24.40 -8.11
CA GLY A 689 -25.62 25.34 -8.35
C GLY A 689 -24.41 24.69 -9.00
N LEU A 690 -24.62 24.03 -10.14
CA LEU A 690 -23.57 23.42 -10.94
C LEU A 690 -22.71 24.48 -11.64
N ASP A 691 -21.40 24.47 -11.40
CA ASP A 691 -20.43 25.39 -12.00
C ASP A 691 -19.49 24.72 -13.01
N TYR A 692 -19.19 23.44 -12.85
CA TYR A 692 -18.24 22.68 -13.67
C TYR A 692 -18.91 21.52 -14.40
N ILE A 693 -18.44 21.19 -15.61
CA ILE A 693 -18.81 19.96 -16.31
C ILE A 693 -17.60 19.34 -16.99
N GLY A 694 -17.38 18.05 -16.73
CA GLY A 694 -16.36 17.24 -17.42
C GLY A 694 -16.89 16.69 -18.72
N LEU A 695 -16.18 16.96 -19.82
CA LEU A 695 -16.49 16.44 -21.15
C LEU A 695 -15.46 15.39 -21.56
N GLY A 696 -15.82 14.14 -21.33
CA GLY A 696 -15.00 12.96 -21.56
C GLY A 696 -14.15 12.55 -20.37
N ASN A 697 -13.69 11.30 -20.42
CA ASN A 697 -12.77 10.68 -19.48
C ASN A 697 -11.78 9.79 -20.27
N GLU A 698 -10.51 10.16 -20.25
CA GLU A 698 -9.39 9.34 -20.74
C GLU A 698 -9.46 8.88 -22.21
N GLU A 699 -10.19 9.58 -23.07
CA GLU A 699 -10.26 9.22 -24.50
C GLU A 699 -8.96 9.58 -25.22
N ILE A 700 -8.31 8.59 -25.84
CA ILE A 700 -7.07 8.76 -26.62
C ILE A 700 -7.28 8.38 -28.09
N TYR A 701 -8.36 8.90 -28.69
CA TYR A 701 -8.79 8.58 -30.06
C TYR A 701 -9.10 9.84 -30.87
N GLU A 702 -8.92 9.76 -32.20
CA GLU A 702 -9.09 10.90 -33.11
C GLU A 702 -10.53 11.46 -33.11
N GLU A 703 -11.51 10.59 -32.88
CA GLU A 703 -12.93 10.94 -32.85
C GLU A 703 -13.26 11.91 -31.70
N PHE A 704 -12.46 11.93 -30.63
CA PHE A 704 -12.62 12.89 -29.54
C PHE A 704 -12.50 14.33 -30.06
N PHE A 705 -11.49 14.60 -30.90
CA PHE A 705 -11.27 15.92 -31.50
C PHE A 705 -12.41 16.36 -32.43
N THR A 706 -13.20 15.41 -32.94
CA THR A 706 -14.35 15.68 -33.81
C THR A 706 -15.64 15.89 -33.00
N ASN A 707 -15.85 15.11 -31.94
CA ASN A 707 -17.10 15.15 -31.19
C ASN A 707 -17.10 16.20 -30.08
N TYR A 708 -16.00 16.37 -29.33
CA TYR A 708 -15.89 17.32 -28.22
C TYR A 708 -16.40 18.74 -28.57
N PRO A 709 -16.00 19.36 -29.72
CA PRO A 709 -16.44 20.72 -30.04
C PRO A 709 -17.95 20.88 -30.11
N LYS A 710 -18.69 19.83 -30.55
CA LYS A 710 -20.15 19.87 -30.65
C LYS A 710 -20.83 20.02 -29.28
N PHE A 711 -20.28 19.38 -28.24
CA PHE A 711 -20.77 19.52 -26.86
C PHE A 711 -20.37 20.88 -26.28
N ALA A 712 -19.09 21.25 -26.41
CA ALA A 712 -18.57 22.48 -25.85
C ALA A 712 -19.25 23.73 -26.42
N ASP A 713 -19.46 23.77 -27.74
CA ASP A 713 -20.13 24.89 -28.41
C ASP A 713 -21.61 25.01 -27.99
N ALA A 714 -22.31 23.87 -27.84
CA ALA A 714 -23.69 23.86 -27.40
C ALA A 714 -23.84 24.38 -25.95
N ILE A 715 -22.93 23.99 -25.05
CA ILE A 715 -22.90 24.47 -23.67
C ILE A 715 -22.61 25.97 -23.66
N ARG A 716 -21.54 26.43 -24.32
CA ARG A 716 -21.19 27.86 -24.38
C ARG A 716 -22.31 28.73 -24.94
N ALA A 717 -23.08 28.21 -25.89
CA ALA A 717 -24.21 28.92 -26.46
C ALA A 717 -25.40 29.07 -25.49
N LYS A 718 -25.67 28.07 -24.65
CA LYS A 718 -26.87 28.04 -23.78
C LYS A 718 -26.59 28.41 -22.32
N TYR A 719 -25.42 28.05 -21.81
CA TYR A 719 -24.98 28.21 -20.42
C TYR A 719 -23.53 28.73 -20.39
N PRO A 720 -23.29 29.98 -20.82
CA PRO A 720 -21.94 30.53 -20.97
C PRO A 720 -21.15 30.64 -19.65
N ASP A 721 -21.82 30.55 -18.51
CA ASP A 721 -21.19 30.64 -17.18
C ASP A 721 -20.69 29.27 -16.66
N ILE A 722 -21.04 28.15 -17.33
CA ILE A 722 -20.55 26.82 -16.98
C ILE A 722 -19.11 26.65 -17.46
N LYS A 723 -18.21 26.28 -16.55
CA LYS A 723 -16.82 25.97 -16.85
C LYS A 723 -16.72 24.57 -17.45
N ILE A 724 -16.03 24.46 -18.58
CA ILE A 724 -15.87 23.22 -19.32
C ILE A 724 -14.48 22.64 -19.07
N ILE A 725 -14.44 21.39 -18.65
CA ILE A 725 -13.22 20.62 -18.42
C ILE A 725 -13.02 19.63 -19.57
N SER A 726 -11.89 19.72 -20.27
CA SER A 726 -11.40 18.72 -21.24
C SER A 726 -10.48 17.72 -20.54
N ASN A 727 -10.13 16.59 -21.15
CA ASN A 727 -9.13 15.66 -20.60
C ASN A 727 -7.79 15.69 -21.36
N SER A 728 -6.76 15.07 -20.77
CA SER A 728 -5.40 14.93 -21.34
C SER A 728 -5.00 13.47 -21.64
N GLY A 729 -5.92 12.51 -21.51
CA GLY A 729 -5.64 11.09 -21.60
C GLY A 729 -5.17 10.47 -20.26
N GLN A 730 -4.56 9.28 -20.34
CA GLN A 730 -4.28 8.39 -19.19
C GLN A 730 -2.87 8.51 -18.61
N THR A 731 -2.02 9.37 -19.17
CA THR A 731 -0.60 9.39 -18.87
C THR A 731 -0.14 10.79 -18.44
N SER A 732 0.88 10.86 -17.59
CA SER A 732 1.46 12.13 -17.12
C SER A 732 2.32 12.86 -18.17
N GLN A 733 2.58 12.24 -19.31
CA GLN A 733 3.49 12.72 -20.35
C GLN A 733 3.31 11.92 -21.66
N GLY A 734 3.97 12.40 -22.73
CA GLY A 734 4.06 11.73 -24.02
C GLY A 734 3.34 12.46 -25.14
N ALA A 735 3.49 11.99 -26.37
CA ALA A 735 2.98 12.69 -27.55
C ALA A 735 1.45 12.88 -27.54
N TRP A 736 0.71 11.90 -27.00
CA TRP A 736 -0.74 12.02 -26.84
C TRP A 736 -1.13 13.06 -25.79
N PHE A 737 -0.47 13.05 -24.63
CA PHE A 737 -0.67 14.05 -23.59
C PHE A 737 -0.43 15.47 -24.13
N ASP A 738 0.69 15.70 -24.81
CA ASP A 738 1.04 17.01 -25.39
C ASP A 738 0.02 17.47 -26.43
N ARG A 739 -0.46 16.54 -27.27
CA ARG A 739 -1.48 16.80 -28.29
C ARG A 739 -2.82 17.16 -27.67
N MET A 740 -3.27 16.42 -26.66
CA MET A 740 -4.54 16.68 -25.97
C MET A 740 -4.50 18.04 -25.25
N TRP A 741 -3.39 18.37 -24.60
CA TRP A 741 -3.17 19.68 -24.02
C TRP A 741 -3.21 20.81 -25.06
N GLN A 742 -2.58 20.61 -26.22
CA GLN A 742 -2.65 21.59 -27.30
C GLN A 742 -4.08 21.75 -27.82
N PHE A 743 -4.80 20.65 -28.01
CA PHE A 743 -6.20 20.69 -28.42
C PHE A 743 -7.07 21.45 -27.40
N ALA A 744 -6.92 21.19 -26.11
CA ALA A 744 -7.69 21.87 -25.07
C ALA A 744 -7.44 23.39 -25.06
N ARG A 745 -6.20 23.83 -25.32
CA ARG A 745 -5.86 25.25 -25.54
C ARG A 745 -6.58 25.83 -26.75
N ASP A 746 -6.56 25.12 -27.88
CA ASP A 746 -7.21 25.55 -29.13
C ASP A 746 -8.74 25.64 -28.95
N GLN A 747 -9.32 24.71 -28.19
CA GLN A 747 -10.73 24.70 -27.81
C GLN A 747 -11.09 25.71 -26.72
N LYS A 748 -10.12 26.39 -26.12
CA LYS A 748 -10.31 27.31 -24.99
C LYS A 748 -11.06 26.66 -23.82
N ALA A 749 -10.73 25.41 -23.50
CA ALA A 749 -11.26 24.77 -22.29
C ALA A 749 -10.90 25.62 -21.06
N ASP A 750 -11.76 25.62 -20.04
CA ASP A 750 -11.48 26.35 -18.81
C ASP A 750 -10.44 25.60 -17.98
N LEU A 751 -10.55 24.27 -17.96
CA LEU A 751 -9.60 23.36 -17.30
C LEU A 751 -9.26 22.15 -18.18
N VAL A 752 -8.12 21.53 -17.89
CA VAL A 752 -7.70 20.24 -18.46
C VAL A 752 -7.48 19.24 -17.32
N ASP A 753 -8.16 18.10 -17.42
CA ASP A 753 -8.08 16.96 -16.50
C ASP A 753 -6.83 16.11 -16.80
N GLU A 754 -5.88 16.09 -15.87
CA GLU A 754 -4.68 15.25 -15.87
C GLU A 754 -4.84 14.05 -14.97
N HIS A 755 -4.58 12.87 -15.52
CA HIS A 755 -4.63 11.61 -14.80
C HIS A 755 -3.25 10.95 -14.80
N TYR A 756 -2.78 10.51 -13.64
CA TYR A 756 -1.57 9.71 -13.55
C TYR A 756 -1.41 8.91 -12.26
N TYR A 757 -1.08 7.63 -12.44
CA TYR A 757 -0.73 6.70 -11.38
C TYR A 757 0.74 6.33 -11.53
N ASN A 758 1.58 6.88 -10.66
CA ASN A 758 3.03 6.76 -10.74
C ASN A 758 3.61 6.15 -9.46
N ASN A 759 4.89 5.78 -9.45
CA ASN A 759 5.58 5.32 -8.26
C ASN A 759 5.93 6.50 -7.33
N PRO A 760 6.22 6.26 -6.04
CA PRO A 760 6.52 7.33 -5.08
C PRO A 760 7.68 8.26 -5.49
N ASP A 761 8.75 7.73 -6.08
CA ASP A 761 9.89 8.53 -6.53
C ASP A 761 9.52 9.57 -7.59
N TRP A 762 8.54 9.26 -8.45
CA TRP A 762 8.04 10.21 -9.43
C TRP A 762 7.41 11.43 -8.74
N PHE A 763 6.63 11.23 -7.68
CA PHE A 763 6.00 12.34 -6.93
C PHE A 763 7.05 13.24 -6.27
N LEU A 764 8.07 12.63 -5.66
CA LEU A 764 9.22 13.35 -5.08
C LEU A 764 9.96 14.18 -6.14
N ALA A 765 10.16 13.62 -7.34
CA ALA A 765 10.89 14.27 -8.43
C ALA A 765 10.07 15.32 -9.20
N ASN A 766 8.73 15.26 -9.15
CA ASN A 766 7.83 16.13 -9.91
C ASN A 766 7.21 17.26 -9.08
N ASN A 767 7.75 17.56 -7.90
CA ASN A 767 7.26 18.68 -7.08
C ASN A 767 7.24 20.03 -7.84
N HIS A 768 8.13 20.22 -8.82
CA HIS A 768 8.22 21.44 -9.63
C HIS A 768 7.44 21.38 -10.96
N ARG A 769 6.62 20.34 -11.19
CA ARG A 769 5.93 20.11 -12.47
C ARG A 769 5.17 21.34 -12.97
N TYR A 770 4.38 21.96 -12.10
CA TYR A 770 3.50 23.08 -12.46
C TYR A 770 4.21 24.45 -12.41
N ASP A 771 5.45 24.51 -11.89
CA ASP A 771 6.20 25.76 -11.74
C ASP A 771 6.43 26.45 -13.09
N SER A 772 6.48 25.71 -14.21
CA SER A 772 6.71 26.25 -15.56
C SER A 772 5.47 26.30 -16.46
N TYR A 773 4.29 25.91 -15.99
CA TYR A 773 3.07 25.88 -16.82
C TYR A 773 2.62 27.30 -17.21
N ASP A 774 1.88 27.44 -18.31
CA ASP A 774 1.37 28.75 -18.72
C ASP A 774 0.26 29.23 -17.76
N ARG A 775 0.40 30.43 -17.20
CA ARG A 775 -0.57 31.03 -16.28
C ARG A 775 -1.76 31.68 -17.00
N SER A 776 -1.66 31.85 -18.33
CA SER A 776 -2.66 32.52 -19.18
C SER A 776 -3.59 31.54 -19.92
N GLY A 777 -3.24 30.26 -19.95
CA GLY A 777 -4.03 29.20 -20.60
C GLY A 777 -5.11 28.60 -19.69
N PRO A 778 -5.70 27.47 -20.13
CA PRO A 778 -6.57 26.64 -19.28
C PRO A 778 -5.90 26.29 -17.96
N LYS A 779 -6.68 26.19 -16.88
CA LYS A 779 -6.20 25.71 -15.59
C LYS A 779 -6.04 24.19 -15.59
N VAL A 780 -5.35 23.67 -14.59
CA VAL A 780 -5.17 22.23 -14.40
C VAL A 780 -6.22 21.74 -13.42
N PHE A 781 -6.88 20.64 -13.78
CA PHE A 781 -7.54 19.73 -12.86
C PHE A 781 -6.69 18.47 -12.78
N VAL A 782 -6.21 18.09 -11.61
CA VAL A 782 -5.62 16.76 -11.41
C VAL A 782 -6.72 15.81 -10.93
N GLY A 783 -7.55 15.32 -11.84
CA GLY A 783 -8.75 14.56 -11.49
C GLY A 783 -8.48 13.17 -10.93
N GLU A 784 -7.34 12.58 -11.28
CA GLU A 784 -6.91 11.29 -10.77
C GLU A 784 -5.40 11.24 -10.55
N TYR A 785 -4.95 11.06 -9.30
CA TYR A 785 -3.57 10.73 -9.01
C TYR A 785 -3.43 9.81 -7.80
N ALA A 786 -2.45 8.91 -7.84
CA ALA A 786 -1.99 8.14 -6.68
C ALA A 786 -0.60 7.52 -6.91
N SER A 787 0.09 7.17 -5.83
CA SER A 787 1.47 6.64 -5.86
C SER A 787 1.60 5.11 -5.97
N ARG A 788 0.54 4.42 -6.43
CA ARG A 788 0.53 2.96 -6.66
C ARG A 788 0.83 2.09 -5.41
N GLY A 789 0.46 2.54 -4.20
CA GLY A 789 0.55 1.78 -2.94
C GLY A 789 -0.06 2.54 -1.74
N ASN A 790 -0.26 1.86 -0.60
CA ASN A 790 -0.90 2.43 0.62
C ASN A 790 0.05 2.56 1.82
N THR A 791 1.36 2.43 1.62
CA THR A 791 2.31 2.57 2.73
C THR A 791 2.46 4.03 3.14
N PHE A 792 3.08 4.29 4.27
CA PHE A 792 3.37 5.66 4.68
C PHE A 792 4.35 6.36 3.73
N TYR A 793 5.27 5.63 3.06
CA TYR A 793 6.13 6.21 2.02
C TYR A 793 5.33 6.73 0.82
N ASN A 794 4.26 6.03 0.43
CA ASN A 794 3.32 6.48 -0.60
C ASN A 794 2.70 7.83 -0.21
N ALA A 795 2.08 7.88 0.98
CA ALA A 795 1.48 9.09 1.53
C ALA A 795 2.48 10.25 1.67
N LEU A 796 3.72 9.96 2.08
CA LEU A 796 4.80 10.93 2.22
C LEU A 796 5.22 11.52 0.87
N SER A 797 5.34 10.68 -0.15
CA SER A 797 5.64 11.11 -1.52
C SER A 797 4.51 11.97 -2.10
N GLU A 798 3.26 11.60 -1.86
CA GLU A 798 2.08 12.38 -2.26
C GLU A 798 2.02 13.71 -1.52
N ALA A 799 2.28 13.74 -0.21
CA ALA A 799 2.38 14.97 0.57
C ALA A 799 3.43 15.92 -0.02
N SER A 800 4.58 15.39 -0.46
CA SER A 800 5.60 16.18 -1.13
C SER A 800 5.04 16.83 -2.39
N TYR A 801 4.30 16.08 -3.22
CA TYR A 801 3.73 16.57 -4.46
C TYR A 801 2.62 17.60 -4.23
N MET A 802 1.81 17.40 -3.20
CA MET A 802 0.76 18.33 -2.80
C MET A 802 1.29 19.71 -2.41
N THR A 803 2.53 19.83 -1.92
CA THR A 803 3.15 21.17 -1.72
C THR A 803 3.37 21.89 -3.05
N GLY A 804 3.69 21.16 -4.12
CA GLY A 804 3.84 21.69 -5.47
C GLY A 804 2.51 22.07 -6.11
N ILE A 805 1.46 21.27 -5.87
CA ILE A 805 0.07 21.59 -6.25
C ILE A 805 -0.35 22.92 -5.60
N GLU A 806 -0.24 23.04 -4.27
CA GLU A 806 -0.67 24.25 -3.56
C GLU A 806 0.18 25.47 -3.92
N ARG A 807 1.51 25.31 -4.07
CA ARG A 807 2.41 26.38 -4.51
C ARG A 807 1.98 26.98 -5.85
N ASN A 808 1.40 26.16 -6.73
CA ASN A 808 0.91 26.54 -8.04
C ASN A 808 -0.62 26.59 -8.10
N ALA A 809 -1.29 26.96 -7.01
CA ALA A 809 -2.76 27.08 -6.97
C ALA A 809 -3.34 28.18 -7.90
N ASP A 810 -2.49 28.98 -8.54
CA ASP A 810 -2.87 29.86 -9.66
C ASP A 810 -2.99 29.14 -11.00
N VAL A 811 -2.42 27.94 -11.12
CA VAL A 811 -2.45 27.06 -12.29
C VAL A 811 -3.34 25.85 -12.01
N VAL A 812 -3.12 25.15 -10.89
CA VAL A 812 -3.91 24.00 -10.47
C VAL A 812 -5.12 24.49 -9.68
N GLU A 813 -6.31 24.33 -10.25
CA GLU A 813 -7.56 24.81 -9.64
C GLU A 813 -8.27 23.70 -8.86
N LEU A 814 -8.13 22.45 -9.29
CA LEU A 814 -8.81 21.27 -8.74
C LEU A 814 -7.81 20.09 -8.64
N SER A 815 -7.93 19.26 -7.61
CA SER A 815 -7.17 18.01 -7.47
C SER A 815 -7.91 16.98 -6.63
N SER A 816 -7.84 15.71 -7.03
CA SER A 816 -8.46 14.58 -6.31
C SER A 816 -7.62 13.31 -6.41
N TYR A 817 -7.40 12.67 -5.26
CA TYR A 817 -6.83 11.33 -5.19
C TYR A 817 -7.81 10.29 -5.77
N ALA A 818 -7.29 9.25 -6.44
CA ALA A 818 -8.10 8.17 -6.98
C ALA A 818 -7.43 6.79 -6.83
N PRO A 819 -8.20 5.70 -6.69
CA PRO A 819 -9.61 5.67 -6.33
C PRO A 819 -9.88 5.98 -4.84
N LEU A 820 -11.14 6.28 -4.50
CA LEU A 820 -11.51 6.75 -3.17
C LEU A 820 -11.78 5.63 -2.16
N LEU A 821 -12.47 4.57 -2.58
CA LEU A 821 -12.99 3.53 -1.70
C LEU A 821 -12.57 2.14 -2.19
N SER A 822 -12.20 1.25 -1.27
CA SER A 822 -11.96 -0.16 -1.57
C SER A 822 -12.46 -1.11 -0.49
N ASN A 823 -13.23 -2.11 -0.92
CA ASN A 823 -13.65 -3.18 -0.04
C ASN A 823 -12.51 -4.20 0.12
N VAL A 824 -12.11 -4.50 1.36
CA VAL A 824 -11.01 -5.44 1.66
C VAL A 824 -11.24 -6.86 1.13
N ASP A 825 -12.50 -7.27 0.92
CA ASP A 825 -12.86 -8.59 0.40
C ASP A 825 -12.97 -8.63 -1.12
N TYR A 826 -12.90 -7.47 -1.80
CA TYR A 826 -13.02 -7.36 -3.26
C TYR A 826 -12.23 -6.16 -3.79
N VAL A 827 -11.00 -6.44 -4.23
CA VAL A 827 -10.03 -5.45 -4.68
C VAL A 827 -9.65 -5.73 -6.13
N ASP A 828 -10.19 -4.94 -7.06
CA ASP A 828 -9.81 -4.96 -8.48
C ASP A 828 -8.65 -3.99 -8.78
N TRP A 829 -8.59 -2.88 -8.05
CA TRP A 829 -7.56 -1.87 -8.20
C TRP A 829 -7.00 -1.44 -6.85
N THR A 830 -5.71 -1.11 -6.82
CA THR A 830 -5.02 -0.50 -5.68
C THR A 830 -4.07 0.57 -6.20
N PRO A 831 -3.75 1.61 -5.39
CA PRO A 831 -4.12 1.90 -4.00
C PRO A 831 -5.45 2.64 -3.86
N ASP A 832 -5.93 2.85 -2.63
CA ASP A 832 -7.22 3.48 -2.36
C ASP A 832 -7.17 4.31 -1.07
N LEU A 833 -7.93 5.40 -1.03
CA LEU A 833 -7.86 6.35 0.08
C LEU A 833 -8.51 5.80 1.36
N ILE A 834 -9.70 5.21 1.25
CA ILE A 834 -10.48 4.67 2.36
C ILE A 834 -10.75 3.19 2.10
N TRP A 835 -10.46 2.38 3.09
CA TRP A 835 -10.62 0.93 3.06
C TRP A 835 -11.75 0.51 3.98
N PHE A 836 -12.53 -0.50 3.58
CA PHE A 836 -13.70 -0.92 4.35
C PHE A 836 -14.03 -2.39 4.19
N ASP A 837 -14.78 -2.91 5.15
CA ASP A 837 -15.53 -4.16 5.02
C ASP A 837 -17.03 -3.85 5.21
N ASN A 838 -17.85 -4.85 5.51
CA ASN A 838 -19.30 -4.66 5.59
C ASN A 838 -19.77 -3.73 6.73
N ASP A 839 -19.03 -3.55 7.83
CA ASP A 839 -19.50 -2.74 8.98
C ASP A 839 -18.47 -1.79 9.61
N GLU A 840 -17.21 -1.85 9.15
CA GLU A 840 -16.08 -1.02 9.55
C GLU A 840 -15.41 -0.35 8.34
N ALA A 841 -14.69 0.74 8.61
CA ALA A 841 -13.91 1.47 7.61
C ALA A 841 -12.76 2.25 8.28
N TYR A 842 -11.66 2.43 7.56
CA TYR A 842 -10.48 3.19 8.00
C TYR A 842 -9.84 3.98 6.87
N GLY A 843 -9.12 5.05 7.22
CA GLY A 843 -8.33 5.83 6.27
C GLY A 843 -6.92 5.27 6.11
N SER A 844 -6.40 5.22 4.89
CA SER A 844 -4.99 4.90 4.65
C SER A 844 -4.07 6.01 5.17
N PRO A 845 -2.74 5.80 5.26
CA PRO A 845 -1.80 6.90 5.49
C PRO A 845 -2.01 8.08 4.52
N SER A 846 -2.35 7.79 3.26
CA SER A 846 -2.67 8.80 2.24
C SER A 846 -3.97 9.56 2.59
N TYR A 847 -4.99 8.93 3.16
CA TYR A 847 -6.19 9.62 3.66
C TYR A 847 -5.84 10.71 4.65
N HIS A 848 -4.97 10.39 5.62
CA HIS A 848 -4.55 11.36 6.63
C HIS A 848 -3.75 12.51 6.02
N VAL A 849 -2.92 12.26 5.02
CA VAL A 849 -2.23 13.31 4.25
C VAL A 849 -3.23 14.19 3.49
N GLN A 850 -4.14 13.60 2.72
CA GLN A 850 -5.16 14.35 1.98
C GLN A 850 -5.96 15.24 2.93
N ARG A 851 -6.43 14.68 4.04
CA ARG A 851 -7.18 15.40 5.09
C ARG A 851 -6.39 16.56 5.69
N LEU A 852 -5.11 16.37 5.98
CA LEU A 852 -4.27 17.43 6.54
C LEU A 852 -4.13 18.61 5.55
N PHE A 853 -3.94 18.34 4.27
CA PHE A 853 -3.85 19.41 3.27
C PHE A 853 -5.18 20.10 3.03
N SER A 854 -6.28 19.35 2.88
CA SER A 854 -7.62 19.89 2.58
C SER A 854 -8.21 20.71 3.73
N THR A 855 -7.96 20.33 4.98
CA THR A 855 -8.47 21.06 6.17
C THR A 855 -7.56 22.21 6.62
N ASN A 856 -6.45 22.46 5.93
CA ASN A 856 -5.48 23.52 6.25
C ASN A 856 -5.12 24.37 5.03
N VAL A 857 -6.05 24.54 4.08
CA VAL A 857 -5.86 25.41 2.91
C VAL A 857 -5.88 26.88 3.36
N GLY A 858 -4.84 27.63 3.02
CA GLY A 858 -4.84 29.08 3.28
C GLY A 858 -5.37 29.85 2.08
N GLU A 859 -5.87 31.08 2.29
CA GLU A 859 -6.32 31.96 1.20
C GLU A 859 -5.21 32.30 0.20
N ARG A 860 -3.96 32.33 0.67
CA ARG A 860 -2.80 32.74 -0.13
C ARG A 860 -1.55 31.94 0.20
N VAL A 861 -0.79 31.53 -0.82
CA VAL A 861 0.57 30.97 -0.64
C VAL A 861 1.59 32.09 -0.56
N LEU A 862 2.39 32.09 0.50
CA LEU A 862 3.50 33.01 0.71
C LEU A 862 4.76 32.48 0.01
N PRO A 863 5.58 33.35 -0.62
CA PRO A 863 6.87 32.95 -1.15
C PRO A 863 7.77 32.43 -0.03
N SER A 864 8.34 31.24 -0.24
CA SER A 864 9.21 30.57 0.71
C SER A 864 10.27 29.76 0.00
N THR A 865 11.44 29.65 0.61
CA THR A 865 12.58 28.86 0.11
C THR A 865 13.18 28.02 1.23
N PHE A 866 13.57 26.80 0.92
CA PHE A 866 14.37 25.96 1.81
C PHE A 866 15.76 25.77 1.23
N GLU A 867 16.79 25.99 2.05
CA GLU A 867 18.20 25.78 1.70
C GLU A 867 18.76 24.67 2.60
N GLY A 868 19.18 23.54 2.02
CA GLY A 868 19.75 22.41 2.75
C GLY A 868 20.41 21.40 1.82
N ALA A 869 21.05 20.38 2.40
CA ALA A 869 21.65 19.30 1.62
C ALA A 869 20.55 18.32 1.15
N ALA A 870 20.45 18.13 -0.17
CA ALA A 870 19.57 17.13 -0.75
C ALA A 870 20.15 15.72 -0.51
N ARG A 871 19.30 14.70 -0.49
CA ARG A 871 19.77 13.31 -0.40
C ARG A 871 20.42 12.94 -1.75
N PRO A 872 21.70 12.52 -1.79
CA PRO A 872 22.27 11.95 -3.00
C PRO A 872 21.52 10.66 -3.34
N VAL A 873 21.15 10.48 -4.61
CA VAL A 873 20.49 9.25 -5.05
C VAL A 873 21.54 8.32 -5.64
N ASP A 874 21.60 7.09 -5.15
CA ASP A 874 22.61 6.11 -5.55
C ASP A 874 22.55 5.79 -7.04
N ASP A 875 23.67 5.33 -7.61
CA ASP A 875 23.68 4.79 -8.96
C ASP A 875 22.76 3.58 -9.09
N ILE A 876 22.32 3.31 -10.33
CA ILE A 876 21.49 2.13 -10.59
C ILE A 876 22.34 0.88 -10.35
N SER A 877 21.89 0.06 -9.40
CA SER A 877 22.49 -1.21 -9.06
C SER A 877 21.44 -2.30 -8.98
N GLY A 878 21.84 -3.52 -9.29
CA GLY A 878 20.99 -4.69 -9.19
C GLY A 878 21.29 -5.77 -10.23
N ALA A 879 20.68 -6.92 -10.01
CA ALA A 879 20.67 -8.05 -10.93
C ALA A 879 19.95 -7.70 -12.25
N ILE A 880 19.90 -8.66 -13.16
CA ILE A 880 19.17 -8.54 -14.43
C ILE A 880 17.99 -9.51 -14.45
N GLY A 881 17.12 -9.34 -15.44
CA GLY A 881 16.01 -10.26 -15.63
C GLY A 881 15.44 -10.24 -17.04
N LEU A 882 14.63 -11.24 -17.32
CA LEU A 882 13.88 -11.41 -18.55
C LEU A 882 12.42 -11.55 -18.18
N GLY A 883 11.53 -11.04 -19.03
CA GLY A 883 10.10 -11.14 -18.75
C GLY A 883 9.21 -10.94 -19.95
N SER A 884 7.91 -11.02 -19.72
CA SER A 884 6.89 -10.67 -20.70
C SER A 884 5.61 -10.24 -20.00
N TRP A 885 4.73 -9.55 -20.75
CA TRP A 885 3.42 -9.14 -20.28
C TRP A 885 2.34 -9.68 -21.23
N ASN A 886 1.52 -10.61 -20.76
CA ASN A 886 0.49 -11.29 -21.56
C ASN A 886 1.00 -11.83 -22.92
N THR A 887 2.28 -12.21 -22.97
CA THR A 887 3.03 -12.49 -24.21
C THR A 887 3.91 -13.71 -24.05
N GLU A 888 3.90 -14.58 -25.06
CA GLU A 888 4.80 -15.73 -25.14
C GLU A 888 6.08 -15.29 -25.85
N VAL A 889 7.22 -15.59 -25.24
CA VAL A 889 8.54 -15.12 -25.70
C VAL A 889 9.58 -16.21 -25.58
N ARG A 890 10.59 -16.11 -26.44
CA ARG A 890 11.82 -16.89 -26.41
C ARG A 890 12.99 -15.93 -26.23
N TYR A 891 13.89 -16.24 -25.32
CA TYR A 891 15.16 -15.56 -25.08
C TYR A 891 16.34 -16.48 -25.36
N ASP A 892 17.41 -15.89 -25.87
CA ASP A 892 18.65 -16.57 -26.25
C ASP A 892 19.84 -15.60 -26.15
N ASP A 893 21.07 -16.12 -26.14
CA ASP A 893 22.31 -15.34 -26.16
C ASP A 893 22.40 -14.20 -25.12
N VAL A 894 22.12 -14.47 -23.84
CA VAL A 894 22.22 -13.46 -22.78
C VAL A 894 23.69 -13.21 -22.42
N LYS A 895 24.12 -11.95 -22.44
CA LYS A 895 25.45 -11.53 -21.98
C LYS A 895 25.38 -10.26 -21.14
N VAL A 896 26.07 -10.27 -19.99
CA VAL A 896 26.23 -9.11 -19.11
C VAL A 896 27.71 -8.79 -18.95
N THR A 897 28.08 -7.55 -19.26
CA THR A 897 29.48 -7.09 -19.22
C THR A 897 29.58 -5.86 -18.31
N ALA A 898 30.49 -5.88 -17.34
CA ALA A 898 30.81 -4.74 -16.48
C ALA A 898 31.50 -3.61 -17.26
N ALA A 899 31.54 -2.41 -16.70
CA ALA A 899 32.16 -1.23 -17.32
C ALA A 899 33.66 -1.41 -17.65
N ASP A 900 34.38 -2.25 -16.91
CA ASP A 900 35.80 -2.56 -17.18
C ASP A 900 36.00 -3.66 -18.24
N GLY A 901 34.92 -4.20 -18.81
CA GLY A 901 34.92 -5.26 -19.80
C GLY A 901 34.83 -6.67 -19.22
N THR A 902 34.75 -6.83 -17.90
CA THR A 902 34.60 -8.15 -17.24
C THR A 902 33.23 -8.75 -17.57
N GLU A 903 33.21 -10.03 -17.96
CA GLU A 903 31.96 -10.77 -18.13
C GLU A 903 31.37 -11.14 -16.76
N LEU A 904 30.19 -10.62 -16.46
CA LEU A 904 29.46 -10.89 -15.21
C LEU A 904 28.55 -12.10 -15.35
N LEU A 905 27.94 -12.28 -16.53
CA LEU A 905 27.06 -13.40 -16.86
C LEU A 905 27.08 -13.66 -18.36
N SER A 906 27.03 -14.94 -18.74
CA SER A 906 26.79 -15.40 -20.11
C SER A 906 25.95 -16.66 -20.06
N ASP A 907 24.88 -16.71 -20.85
CA ASP A 907 23.98 -17.87 -20.93
C ASP A 907 23.31 -17.96 -22.31
N ASP A 908 23.62 -19.02 -23.04
CA ASP A 908 22.97 -19.41 -24.30
C ASP A 908 21.92 -20.51 -24.08
N PHE A 909 21.63 -20.85 -22.81
CA PHE A 909 20.69 -21.87 -22.37
C PHE A 909 20.96 -23.30 -22.86
N SER A 910 22.08 -23.56 -23.54
CA SER A 910 22.48 -24.90 -23.99
C SER A 910 22.76 -25.86 -22.83
N ALA A 911 23.16 -25.32 -21.67
CA ALA A 911 23.40 -26.05 -20.43
C ALA A 911 22.20 -26.02 -19.46
N GLY A 912 21.02 -25.56 -19.91
CA GLY A 912 19.84 -25.33 -19.07
C GLY A 912 19.81 -23.93 -18.45
N ALA A 913 18.77 -23.62 -17.66
CA ALA A 913 18.55 -22.30 -17.05
C ALA A 913 18.91 -22.24 -15.56
N GLY A 914 19.90 -23.01 -15.10
CA GLY A 914 20.25 -23.12 -13.67
C GLY A 914 20.77 -21.82 -13.01
N LYS A 915 21.10 -20.81 -13.83
CA LYS A 915 21.51 -19.47 -13.36
C LYS A 915 20.33 -18.53 -13.12
N TRP A 916 19.11 -18.96 -13.44
CA TRP A 916 17.91 -18.14 -13.47
C TRP A 916 16.91 -18.59 -12.40
N THR A 917 16.30 -17.61 -11.74
CA THR A 917 15.23 -17.83 -10.78
C THR A 917 13.90 -17.38 -11.39
N PRO A 918 13.04 -18.32 -11.83
CA PRO A 918 11.74 -17.99 -12.41
C PRO A 918 10.75 -17.53 -11.32
N GLY A 919 9.99 -16.48 -11.63
CA GLY A 919 8.84 -16.01 -10.86
C GLY A 919 7.53 -16.41 -11.54
N LEU A 920 6.57 -15.49 -11.63
CA LEU A 920 5.30 -15.72 -12.34
C LEU A 920 5.53 -16.10 -13.81
N GLY A 921 4.64 -16.95 -14.32
CA GLY A 921 4.68 -17.48 -15.69
C GLY A 921 5.14 -18.93 -15.78
N THR A 922 5.18 -19.45 -17.00
CA THR A 922 5.63 -20.82 -17.29
C THR A 922 6.96 -20.75 -18.02
N TRP A 923 8.05 -20.95 -17.29
CA TRP A 923 9.43 -20.84 -17.79
C TRP A 923 10.07 -22.20 -17.98
N ALA A 924 10.71 -22.43 -19.13
CA ALA A 924 11.45 -23.67 -19.41
C ALA A 924 12.52 -23.46 -20.48
N VAL A 925 13.51 -24.35 -20.54
CA VAL A 925 14.39 -24.43 -21.71
C VAL A 925 13.77 -25.36 -22.75
N GLN A 926 13.55 -24.84 -23.96
CA GLN A 926 13.03 -25.59 -25.11
C GLN A 926 13.91 -25.29 -26.33
N ASP A 927 14.33 -26.36 -27.02
CA ASP A 927 15.20 -26.30 -28.21
C ASP A 927 16.45 -25.41 -28.02
N GLY A 928 17.07 -25.50 -26.84
CA GLY A 928 18.25 -24.73 -26.47
C GLY A 928 18.00 -23.28 -26.08
N THR A 929 16.74 -22.88 -25.86
CA THR A 929 16.39 -21.49 -25.52
C THR A 929 15.43 -21.36 -24.37
N TYR A 930 15.45 -20.21 -23.71
CA TYR A 930 14.61 -19.98 -22.54
C TYR A 930 13.28 -19.38 -22.95
N VAL A 931 12.22 -20.14 -22.74
CA VAL A 931 10.87 -19.79 -23.19
C VAL A 931 9.96 -19.49 -22.01
N GLN A 932 9.14 -18.47 -22.19
CA GLN A 932 7.95 -18.20 -21.39
C GLN A 932 6.74 -18.54 -22.26
N THR A 933 5.79 -19.33 -21.75
CA THR A 933 4.59 -19.73 -22.52
C THR A 933 3.24 -19.29 -21.92
N ALA A 934 3.22 -18.62 -20.77
CA ALA A 934 1.98 -18.26 -20.10
C ALA A 934 1.39 -16.93 -20.59
N ARG A 935 0.07 -16.81 -20.63
CA ARG A 935 -0.65 -15.55 -20.89
C ARG A 935 -0.96 -14.82 -19.59
N VAL A 936 0.11 -14.45 -18.89
CA VAL A 936 0.02 -13.75 -17.60
C VAL A 936 0.77 -12.43 -17.67
N GLU A 937 0.34 -11.50 -16.83
CA GLU A 937 1.03 -10.24 -16.60
C GLU A 937 2.23 -10.45 -15.67
N ASP A 938 3.22 -9.56 -15.78
CA ASP A 938 4.41 -9.55 -14.92
C ASP A 938 5.15 -10.90 -14.83
N ALA A 939 5.22 -11.64 -15.95
CA ALA A 939 6.02 -12.86 -16.01
C ALA A 939 7.50 -12.49 -15.97
N ARG A 940 8.25 -12.98 -14.97
CA ARG A 940 9.64 -12.57 -14.71
C ARG A 940 10.53 -13.76 -14.41
N SER A 941 11.80 -13.66 -14.78
CA SER A 941 12.87 -14.55 -14.36
C SER A 941 14.16 -13.74 -14.19
N THR A 942 14.81 -13.84 -13.04
CA THR A 942 15.98 -13.00 -12.68
C THR A 942 17.27 -13.82 -12.62
N ALA A 943 18.40 -13.16 -12.81
CA ALA A 943 19.74 -13.75 -12.69
C ALA A 943 20.78 -12.68 -12.30
N GLY A 944 21.80 -13.09 -11.54
CA GLY A 944 22.89 -12.21 -11.12
C GLY A 944 22.82 -11.77 -9.67
N SER A 945 23.53 -10.69 -9.34
CA SER A 945 23.66 -10.15 -7.98
C SER A 945 23.11 -8.72 -7.88
N ALA A 946 22.55 -8.38 -6.73
CA ALA A 946 22.08 -7.03 -6.41
C ALA A 946 23.21 -5.97 -6.39
N ASP A 947 24.48 -6.41 -6.25
CA ASP A 947 25.65 -5.53 -6.15
C ASP A 947 26.18 -5.04 -7.51
N TRP A 948 25.66 -5.57 -8.62
CA TRP A 948 26.11 -5.15 -9.95
C TRP A 948 25.70 -3.70 -10.21
N SER A 949 26.62 -2.92 -10.77
CA SER A 949 26.38 -1.56 -11.25
C SER A 949 27.20 -1.31 -12.50
N ASN A 950 26.87 -0.28 -13.26
CA ASN A 950 27.66 0.14 -14.44
C ASN A 950 27.94 -1.03 -15.41
N TYR A 951 26.89 -1.59 -16.02
CA TYR A 951 26.99 -2.77 -16.88
C TYR A 951 26.15 -2.66 -18.15
N THR A 952 26.47 -3.51 -19.12
CA THR A 952 25.71 -3.70 -20.36
C THR A 952 25.06 -5.08 -20.39
N VAL A 953 23.77 -5.13 -20.70
CA VAL A 953 22.99 -6.35 -20.96
C VAL A 953 22.74 -6.46 -22.46
N GLU A 954 23.08 -7.59 -23.05
CA GLU A 954 22.78 -7.96 -24.43
C GLU A 954 21.96 -9.26 -24.44
N VAL A 955 20.90 -9.32 -25.26
CA VAL A 955 20.03 -10.50 -25.35
C VAL A 955 19.34 -10.57 -26.72
N THR A 956 19.15 -11.78 -27.24
CA THR A 956 18.27 -12.05 -28.39
C THR A 956 16.88 -12.43 -27.88
N ALA A 957 15.82 -11.79 -28.40
CA ALA A 957 14.45 -12.13 -28.06
C ALA A 957 13.55 -12.31 -29.29
N ARG A 958 12.58 -13.23 -29.18
CA ARG A 958 11.54 -13.48 -30.19
C ARG A 958 10.17 -13.57 -29.54
N LYS A 959 9.22 -12.82 -30.09
CA LYS A 959 7.80 -12.91 -29.70
C LYS A 959 7.21 -14.08 -30.45
N THR A 960 6.63 -15.06 -29.76
CA THR A 960 6.00 -16.24 -30.41
C THR A 960 4.49 -16.13 -30.47
N GLY A 961 3.88 -15.29 -29.62
CA GLY A 961 2.48 -14.88 -29.76
C GLY A 961 2.08 -13.90 -28.65
N GLY A 962 0.94 -13.22 -28.79
CA GLY A 962 0.38 -12.36 -27.73
C GLY A 962 0.10 -10.92 -28.09
N ALA A 963 -0.38 -10.18 -27.10
CA ALA A 963 -0.74 -8.78 -27.24
C ALA A 963 0.49 -7.84 -27.21
N GLU A 964 1.50 -8.11 -26.38
CA GLU A 964 2.67 -7.23 -26.17
C GLU A 964 3.97 -7.83 -26.71
N GLY A 965 5.14 -7.38 -26.22
CA GLY A 965 6.47 -7.84 -26.65
C GLY A 965 7.35 -8.32 -25.51
N PHE A 966 8.53 -7.71 -25.34
CA PHE A 966 9.62 -8.17 -24.47
C PHE A 966 9.78 -7.32 -23.22
N LEU A 967 10.19 -7.93 -22.11
CA LEU A 967 10.71 -7.19 -20.95
C LEU A 967 12.17 -7.60 -20.71
N VAL A 968 13.06 -6.60 -20.69
CA VAL A 968 14.46 -6.78 -20.28
C VAL A 968 14.69 -5.98 -19.00
N MET A 969 14.87 -6.68 -17.87
CA MET A 969 15.03 -6.07 -16.56
C MET A 969 16.50 -5.81 -16.24
N PHE A 970 16.75 -4.73 -15.50
CA PHE A 970 18.06 -4.32 -15.01
C PHE A 970 17.89 -3.51 -13.73
N GLY A 971 18.96 -3.36 -12.95
CA GLY A 971 18.90 -2.73 -11.62
C GLY A 971 17.92 -3.43 -10.69
N VAL A 972 17.78 -4.75 -10.81
CA VAL A 972 16.84 -5.56 -10.02
C VAL A 972 17.44 -5.76 -8.62
N ARG A 973 16.88 -5.06 -7.63
CA ARG A 973 17.28 -5.24 -6.21
C ARG A 973 16.41 -6.28 -5.52
N ASP A 974 15.12 -6.24 -5.80
CA ASP A 974 14.12 -7.16 -5.29
C ASP A 974 12.89 -7.20 -6.23
N THR A 975 11.81 -7.85 -5.79
CA THR A 975 10.58 -8.02 -6.58
C THR A 975 9.77 -6.73 -6.75
N GLY A 976 10.00 -5.70 -5.93
CA GLY A 976 9.32 -4.40 -5.96
C GLY A 976 10.20 -3.24 -6.46
N ASN A 977 11.53 -3.41 -6.52
CA ASN A 977 12.50 -2.38 -6.86
C ASN A 977 13.37 -2.82 -8.05
N PHE A 978 13.04 -2.33 -9.23
CA PHE A 978 13.73 -2.69 -10.48
C PHE A 978 13.48 -1.67 -11.59
N TYR A 979 14.25 -1.79 -12.66
CA TYR A 979 13.96 -1.17 -13.94
C TYR A 979 13.70 -2.25 -14.98
N TRP A 980 12.93 -1.92 -16.00
CA TRP A 980 12.92 -2.71 -17.22
C TRP A 980 12.76 -1.86 -18.46
N TRP A 981 13.15 -2.44 -19.58
CA TRP A 981 12.78 -1.96 -20.89
C TRP A 981 11.64 -2.82 -21.42
N ASN A 982 10.45 -2.23 -21.48
CA ASN A 982 9.24 -2.81 -22.05
C ASN A 982 9.17 -2.47 -23.55
N VAL A 983 9.40 -3.47 -24.39
CA VAL A 983 9.50 -3.33 -25.84
C VAL A 983 8.24 -3.89 -26.49
N GLY A 984 7.41 -3.03 -27.09
CA GLY A 984 6.13 -3.41 -27.67
C GLY A 984 5.03 -3.63 -26.60
N GLY A 985 5.00 -2.80 -25.57
CA GLY A 985 3.94 -2.78 -24.56
C GLY A 985 2.64 -2.10 -25.01
N TRP A 986 1.63 -2.09 -24.15
CA TRP A 986 0.29 -1.52 -24.38
C TRP A 986 -0.32 -1.99 -25.71
N ASN A 987 -0.53 -3.30 -25.84
CA ASN A 987 -0.98 -3.92 -27.10
C ASN A 987 -0.04 -3.64 -28.30
N ASN A 988 1.27 -3.57 -28.05
CA ASN A 988 2.30 -3.31 -29.06
C ASN A 988 2.11 -1.97 -29.79
N THR A 989 1.64 -0.95 -29.07
CA THR A 989 1.47 0.41 -29.60
C THR A 989 2.63 1.33 -29.23
N GLN A 990 3.38 1.01 -28.18
CA GLN A 990 4.54 1.78 -27.74
C GLN A 990 5.56 0.92 -26.97
N SER A 991 6.71 1.50 -26.66
CA SER A 991 7.71 0.93 -25.75
C SER A 991 8.05 1.93 -24.65
N ALA A 992 8.55 1.46 -23.51
CA ALA A 992 8.93 2.33 -22.40
C ALA A 992 10.12 1.76 -21.62
N ILE A 993 10.93 2.65 -21.05
CA ILE A 993 11.72 2.30 -19.87
C ILE A 993 10.81 2.58 -18.67
N GLU A 994 10.65 1.60 -17.80
CA GLU A 994 9.83 1.72 -16.60
C GLU A 994 10.69 1.47 -15.35
N LYS A 995 10.31 2.11 -14.26
CA LYS A 995 10.93 1.98 -12.93
C LYS A 995 9.87 1.56 -11.92
N ALA A 996 10.16 0.51 -11.17
CA ALA A 996 9.37 0.08 -10.02
C ALA A 996 10.07 0.50 -8.72
N VAL A 997 9.30 1.04 -7.78
CA VAL A 997 9.73 1.39 -6.43
C VAL A 997 8.68 0.87 -5.45
N ASN A 998 9.07 -0.05 -4.57
CA ASN A 998 8.18 -0.73 -3.62
C ASN A 998 6.90 -1.28 -4.27
N GLY A 999 7.02 -1.84 -5.49
CA GLY A 999 5.92 -2.40 -6.26
C GLY A 999 5.15 -1.40 -7.13
N GLY A 1000 5.21 -0.10 -6.84
CA GLY A 1000 4.63 0.94 -7.69
C GLY A 1000 5.48 1.18 -8.94
N LYS A 1001 4.88 1.18 -10.12
CA LYS A 1001 5.58 1.29 -11.42
C LYS A 1001 5.27 2.61 -12.15
N SER A 1002 6.29 3.21 -12.77
CA SER A 1002 6.16 4.38 -13.66
C SER A 1002 6.94 4.20 -14.94
N ALA A 1003 6.38 4.70 -16.05
CA ALA A 1003 7.16 4.95 -17.25
C ALA A 1003 8.03 6.20 -17.05
N ILE A 1004 9.35 6.06 -17.14
CA ILE A 1004 10.29 7.19 -17.04
C ILE A 1004 10.63 7.76 -18.43
N SER A 1005 10.50 6.95 -19.48
CA SER A 1005 10.62 7.36 -20.87
C SER A 1005 9.78 6.47 -21.76
N THR A 1006 9.20 7.03 -22.83
CA THR A 1006 8.34 6.32 -23.80
C THR A 1006 8.85 6.52 -25.22
N SER A 1007 8.66 5.52 -26.10
CA SER A 1007 8.92 5.60 -27.54
C SER A 1007 7.83 4.88 -28.33
N THR A 1008 7.74 5.12 -29.63
CA THR A 1008 6.75 4.47 -30.52
C THR A 1008 7.26 3.14 -31.11
N THR A 1009 8.23 2.49 -30.48
CA THR A 1009 8.84 1.25 -30.99
C THR A 1009 7.86 0.08 -30.80
N THR A 1010 7.72 -0.74 -31.85
CA THR A 1010 6.86 -1.95 -31.88
C THR A 1010 7.66 -3.17 -32.35
N VAL A 1011 7.12 -4.37 -32.14
CA VAL A 1011 7.76 -5.64 -32.50
C VAL A 1011 6.84 -6.56 -33.33
N GLU A 1012 7.45 -7.47 -34.08
CA GLU A 1012 6.78 -8.45 -34.96
C GLU A 1012 6.85 -9.85 -34.37
N THR A 1013 5.73 -10.58 -34.39
CA THR A 1013 5.69 -12.00 -34.00
C THR A 1013 6.53 -12.84 -34.97
N GLY A 1014 7.36 -13.73 -34.43
CA GLY A 1014 8.20 -14.66 -35.19
C GLY A 1014 9.57 -14.12 -35.62
N ARG A 1015 9.85 -12.83 -35.39
CA ARG A 1015 11.16 -12.22 -35.69
C ARG A 1015 12.09 -12.22 -34.47
N ASP A 1016 13.38 -12.47 -34.70
CA ASP A 1016 14.43 -12.28 -33.70
C ASP A 1016 14.84 -10.81 -33.65
N TYR A 1017 15.02 -10.30 -32.44
CA TYR A 1017 15.50 -8.95 -32.15
C TYR A 1017 16.74 -9.03 -31.27
N ARG A 1018 17.76 -8.22 -31.56
CA ARG A 1018 18.91 -8.01 -30.67
C ARG A 1018 18.69 -6.79 -29.80
N LEU A 1019 18.56 -7.01 -28.51
CA LEU A 1019 18.33 -5.96 -27.52
C LEU A 1019 19.62 -5.68 -26.76
N LYS A 1020 19.90 -4.40 -26.51
CA LYS A 1020 20.99 -3.98 -25.61
C LYS A 1020 20.51 -2.90 -24.66
N VAL A 1021 20.86 -3.04 -23.39
CA VAL A 1021 20.67 -2.02 -22.34
C VAL A 1021 22.04 -1.71 -21.73
N GLU A 1022 22.46 -0.44 -21.78
CA GLU A 1022 23.66 0.04 -21.10
C GLU A 1022 23.25 0.91 -19.90
N VAL A 1023 23.75 0.55 -18.73
CA VAL A 1023 23.59 1.28 -17.47
C VAL A 1023 24.93 1.90 -17.12
N ASN A 1024 24.99 3.23 -17.00
CA ASN A 1024 26.17 3.99 -16.58
C ASN A 1024 25.76 5.04 -15.56
N GLY A 1025 26.04 4.77 -14.29
CA GLY A 1025 25.49 5.46 -13.15
C GLY A 1025 23.96 5.42 -13.18
N ARG A 1026 23.34 6.57 -13.41
CA ARG A 1026 21.88 6.72 -13.59
C ARG A 1026 21.44 6.94 -15.04
N LYS A 1027 22.39 6.87 -15.99
CA LYS A 1027 22.11 6.96 -17.41
C LYS A 1027 21.81 5.58 -17.97
N ILE A 1028 20.65 5.43 -18.59
CA ILE A 1028 20.21 4.25 -19.32
C ILE A 1028 20.23 4.56 -20.81
N THR A 1029 20.83 3.67 -21.61
CA THR A 1029 20.75 3.74 -23.06
C THR A 1029 20.27 2.41 -23.61
N THR A 1030 19.39 2.43 -24.61
CA THR A 1030 18.78 1.22 -25.17
C THR A 1030 18.97 1.14 -26.68
N TRP A 1031 19.20 -0.07 -27.19
CA TRP A 1031 19.35 -0.35 -28.63
C TRP A 1031 18.52 -1.56 -29.04
N LEU A 1032 17.93 -1.44 -30.24
CA LEU A 1032 17.21 -2.51 -30.92
C LEU A 1032 17.87 -2.74 -32.29
N ASP A 1033 18.31 -3.98 -32.56
CA ASP A 1033 19.01 -4.36 -33.80
C ASP A 1033 20.21 -3.45 -34.14
N GLY A 1034 20.93 -3.00 -33.11
CA GLY A 1034 22.09 -2.11 -33.23
C GLY A 1034 21.76 -0.63 -33.41
N ALA A 1035 20.49 -0.26 -33.63
CA ALA A 1035 20.06 1.13 -33.65
C ALA A 1035 19.77 1.63 -32.23
N LYS A 1036 20.30 2.80 -31.86
CA LYS A 1036 19.96 3.45 -30.58
C LYS A 1036 18.51 3.92 -30.63
N VAL A 1037 17.69 3.44 -29.70
CA VAL A 1037 16.25 3.75 -29.64
C VAL A 1037 15.84 4.54 -28.41
N GLY A 1038 16.72 4.65 -27.40
CA GLY A 1038 16.47 5.45 -26.20
C GLY A 1038 17.75 5.85 -25.47
N GLU A 1039 17.69 6.99 -24.78
CA GLU A 1039 18.69 7.45 -23.81
C GLU A 1039 17.98 8.30 -22.76
N PHE A 1040 18.16 7.95 -21.50
CA PHE A 1040 17.49 8.58 -20.37
C PHE A 1040 18.45 8.69 -19.19
N VAL A 1041 18.29 9.73 -18.38
CA VAL A 1041 18.99 9.87 -17.10
C VAL A 1041 17.95 9.94 -16.01
N ASP A 1042 17.92 8.95 -15.12
CA ASP A 1042 17.10 9.04 -13.91
C ASP A 1042 17.71 10.14 -13.03
N SER A 1043 17.14 11.33 -13.10
CA SER A 1043 17.60 12.54 -12.41
C SER A 1043 16.74 12.88 -11.20
N ALA A 1044 15.93 11.92 -10.71
CA ALA A 1044 15.13 12.11 -9.52
C ALA A 1044 16.02 12.62 -8.38
N THR A 1045 15.64 13.74 -7.77
CA THR A 1045 16.29 14.33 -6.62
C THR A 1045 15.27 14.37 -5.49
N VAL A 1046 15.69 13.95 -4.29
CA VAL A 1046 14.88 14.13 -3.09
C VAL A 1046 15.31 15.44 -2.46
N GLU A 1047 14.41 16.42 -2.49
CA GLU A 1047 14.65 17.72 -1.88
C GLU A 1047 14.95 17.54 -0.39
N PRO A 1048 15.79 18.41 0.21
CA PRO A 1048 16.09 18.35 1.63
C PRO A 1048 14.82 18.38 2.48
N LEU A 1049 13.88 19.28 2.13
CA LEU A 1049 12.53 19.34 2.64
C LEU A 1049 11.64 19.91 1.53
N TYR A 1050 10.44 19.35 1.38
CA TYR A 1050 9.41 19.96 0.56
C TYR A 1050 8.55 20.86 1.43
N GLN A 1051 8.19 22.04 0.94
CA GLN A 1051 7.43 22.99 1.74
C GLN A 1051 6.50 23.87 0.92
N VAL A 1052 5.39 24.23 1.55
CA VAL A 1052 4.53 25.34 1.13
C VAL A 1052 4.06 26.07 2.38
N VAL A 1053 4.00 27.40 2.31
CA VAL A 1053 3.54 28.24 3.43
C VAL A 1053 2.31 29.00 2.98
N SER A 1054 1.21 28.87 3.71
CA SER A 1054 -0.04 29.55 3.40
C SER A 1054 -0.42 30.55 4.49
N ARG A 1055 -1.18 31.57 4.11
CA ARG A 1055 -1.79 32.55 5.01
C ARG A 1055 -3.29 32.52 4.87
N ASP A 1056 -3.97 32.54 6.00
CA ASP A 1056 -5.40 32.77 6.14
C ASP A 1056 -5.63 33.83 7.23
N GLY A 1057 -6.04 35.04 6.82
CA GLY A 1057 -6.14 36.19 7.72
C GLY A 1057 -4.83 36.45 8.49
N ARG A 1058 -4.84 36.18 9.81
CA ARG A 1058 -3.68 36.33 10.71
C ARG A 1058 -2.93 35.02 10.96
N SER A 1059 -3.45 33.90 10.46
CA SER A 1059 -2.82 32.60 10.57
C SER A 1059 -1.80 32.43 9.44
N VAL A 1060 -0.65 31.86 9.77
CA VAL A 1060 0.40 31.45 8.82
C VAL A 1060 0.71 29.99 9.11
N THR A 1061 0.47 29.11 8.14
CA THR A 1061 0.65 27.67 8.29
C THR A 1061 1.83 27.21 7.45
N LEU A 1062 2.84 26.65 8.11
CA LEU A 1062 3.97 26.02 7.44
C LEU A 1062 3.63 24.54 7.24
N LYS A 1063 3.59 24.07 6.00
CA LYS A 1063 3.41 22.66 5.64
C LYS A 1063 4.75 22.14 5.13
N VAL A 1064 5.36 21.23 5.87
CA VAL A 1064 6.73 20.77 5.61
C VAL A 1064 6.76 19.25 5.58
N VAL A 1065 7.34 18.68 4.52
CA VAL A 1065 7.48 17.25 4.31
C VAL A 1065 8.96 16.90 4.32
N ASN A 1066 9.35 16.00 5.22
CA ASN A 1066 10.66 15.39 5.25
C ASN A 1066 10.59 13.96 4.70
N ALA A 1067 10.99 13.79 3.45
CA ALA A 1067 11.09 12.49 2.78
C ALA A 1067 12.43 11.78 3.00
N GLN A 1068 13.28 12.31 3.89
CA GLN A 1068 14.56 11.70 4.26
C GLN A 1068 14.40 10.71 5.42
N ASP A 1069 15.32 9.76 5.48
CA ASP A 1069 15.52 8.82 6.59
C ASP A 1069 16.20 9.44 7.82
N THR A 1070 16.62 10.71 7.71
CA THR A 1070 17.21 11.49 8.79
C THR A 1070 16.36 12.70 9.14
N ALA A 1071 16.38 13.11 10.41
CA ALA A 1071 15.71 14.33 10.84
C ALA A 1071 16.45 15.56 10.30
N VAL A 1072 15.69 16.60 9.94
CA VAL A 1072 16.23 17.87 9.45
C VAL A 1072 16.04 18.95 10.51
N ARG A 1073 17.14 19.51 11.02
CA ARG A 1073 17.12 20.71 11.84
C ARG A 1073 16.92 21.95 10.98
N GLY A 1074 15.71 22.51 10.98
CA GLY A 1074 15.36 23.70 10.23
C GLY A 1074 15.49 24.98 11.04
N SER A 1075 16.29 25.94 10.56
CA SER A 1075 16.24 27.34 11.00
C SER A 1075 15.16 28.07 10.21
N VAL A 1076 14.06 28.45 10.85
CA VAL A 1076 12.93 29.13 10.22
C VAL A 1076 13.02 30.64 10.44
N ASP A 1077 12.94 31.42 9.36
CA ASP A 1077 12.91 32.89 9.34
C ASP A 1077 11.63 33.38 8.66
N LEU A 1078 10.73 33.98 9.45
CA LEU A 1078 9.44 34.52 9.00
C LEU A 1078 9.50 36.05 8.79
N GLY A 1079 10.71 36.61 8.71
CA GLY A 1079 10.95 38.02 8.56
C GLY A 1079 10.65 38.82 9.84
N ARG A 1080 9.90 39.92 9.72
CA ARG A 1080 9.65 40.88 10.82
C ARG A 1080 8.26 40.73 11.48
N ALA A 1081 7.44 39.80 11.00
CA ALA A 1081 6.13 39.52 11.59
C ALA A 1081 6.29 38.97 13.02
N ARG A 1082 5.38 39.32 13.93
CA ARG A 1082 5.42 38.86 15.33
C ARG A 1082 4.34 37.83 15.54
N PHE A 1083 4.71 36.69 16.13
CA PHE A 1083 3.80 35.57 16.34
C PHE A 1083 3.55 35.29 17.82
N GLN A 1084 2.41 34.68 18.13
CA GLN A 1084 2.18 34.10 19.45
C GLN A 1084 3.29 33.09 19.78
N PRO A 1085 3.73 33.00 21.05
CA PRO A 1085 4.86 32.14 21.41
C PRO A 1085 4.48 30.66 21.46
N THR A 1086 3.18 30.36 21.41
CA THR A 1086 2.59 29.03 21.41
C THR A 1086 1.86 28.83 20.09
N ALA A 1087 2.08 27.70 19.43
CA ALA A 1087 1.44 27.34 18.17
C ALA A 1087 0.90 25.91 18.23
N LYS A 1088 -0.05 25.61 17.34
CA LYS A 1088 -0.48 24.24 17.07
C LYS A 1088 0.50 23.62 16.08
N VAL A 1089 0.94 22.40 16.38
CA VAL A 1089 1.77 21.58 15.51
C VAL A 1089 1.07 20.26 15.32
N THR A 1090 0.81 19.88 14.08
CA THR A 1090 0.26 18.57 13.72
C THR A 1090 1.31 17.82 12.92
N SER A 1091 1.63 16.59 13.31
CA SER A 1091 2.64 15.79 12.63
C SER A 1091 2.15 14.38 12.35
N LEU A 1092 2.49 13.86 11.18
CA LEU A 1092 2.34 12.46 10.78
C LEU A 1092 3.75 11.89 10.56
N ALA A 1093 4.10 10.81 11.25
CA ALA A 1093 5.40 10.15 11.13
C ALA A 1093 5.24 8.65 11.45
N GLY A 1094 6.10 7.82 10.88
CA GLY A 1094 6.04 6.36 10.97
C GLY A 1094 7.17 5.73 10.15
N ALA A 1095 7.29 4.41 10.19
CA ALA A 1095 8.20 3.71 9.29
C ALA A 1095 7.68 3.83 7.85
N PRO A 1096 8.54 4.00 6.83
CA PRO A 1096 8.12 4.08 5.43
C PRO A 1096 7.20 2.94 4.96
N SER A 1097 7.36 1.74 5.52
CA SER A 1097 6.58 0.55 5.21
C SER A 1097 5.25 0.43 5.95
N ASP A 1098 4.98 1.28 6.94
CA ASP A 1098 3.75 1.18 7.74
C ASP A 1098 2.50 1.40 6.90
N THR A 1099 1.44 0.67 7.21
CA THR A 1099 0.09 0.85 6.65
C THR A 1099 -0.95 0.81 7.78
N ASN A 1100 -2.09 1.45 7.57
CA ASN A 1100 -3.26 1.24 8.43
C ASN A 1100 -4.00 -0.03 8.00
N SER A 1101 -4.78 -0.62 8.92
CA SER A 1101 -5.63 -1.79 8.67
C SER A 1101 -6.89 -1.74 9.54
N ILE A 1102 -7.83 -2.68 9.37
CA ILE A 1102 -8.99 -2.79 10.28
C ILE A 1102 -8.54 -3.00 11.73
N ALA A 1103 -7.50 -3.80 11.96
CA ALA A 1103 -6.97 -4.09 13.30
C ALA A 1103 -6.18 -2.91 13.89
N GLU A 1104 -5.49 -2.13 13.05
CA GLU A 1104 -4.68 -0.97 13.43
C GLU A 1104 -5.06 0.25 12.56
N PRO A 1105 -6.27 0.84 12.73
CA PRO A 1105 -6.79 1.87 11.82
C PRO A 1105 -6.05 3.21 11.91
N ASP A 1106 -5.35 3.43 13.03
CA ASP A 1106 -4.61 4.67 13.33
C ASP A 1106 -3.10 4.41 13.53
N LYS A 1107 -2.53 3.33 12.96
CA LYS A 1107 -1.08 3.02 13.05
C LYS A 1107 -0.24 4.21 12.59
N VAL A 1108 -0.65 4.84 11.49
CA VAL A 1108 -0.10 6.07 10.94
C VAL A 1108 -1.22 7.10 10.88
N ALA A 1109 -1.35 7.89 11.94
CA ALA A 1109 -2.36 8.94 12.07
C ALA A 1109 -1.77 10.27 12.60
N PRO A 1110 -2.38 11.43 12.30
CA PRO A 1110 -1.85 12.73 12.70
C PRO A 1110 -1.89 12.93 14.22
N VAL A 1111 -0.79 13.42 14.79
CA VAL A 1111 -0.68 13.77 16.20
C VAL A 1111 -0.64 15.30 16.35
N GLU A 1112 -1.61 15.84 17.08
CA GLU A 1112 -1.67 17.28 17.39
C GLU A 1112 -1.00 17.59 18.74
N ARG A 1113 -0.23 18.68 18.78
CA ARG A 1113 0.40 19.21 19.99
C ARG A 1113 0.41 20.74 20.02
N ARG A 1114 0.36 21.32 21.23
CA ARG A 1114 0.65 22.75 21.45
C ARG A 1114 2.08 22.91 21.91
N VAL A 1115 2.86 23.68 21.16
CA VAL A 1115 4.31 23.82 21.37
C VAL A 1115 4.64 25.28 21.66
N ASN A 1116 5.53 25.51 22.63
CA ASN A 1116 6.01 26.84 23.01
C ASN A 1116 7.38 27.10 22.41
N GLY A 1117 7.72 28.37 22.21
CA GLY A 1117 9.04 28.83 21.76
C GLY A 1117 9.06 29.43 20.37
N PHE A 1118 7.89 29.60 19.74
CA PHE A 1118 7.79 30.24 18.43
C PHE A 1118 8.03 31.74 18.51
N SER A 1119 8.65 32.27 17.47
CA SER A 1119 8.90 33.70 17.30
C SER A 1119 8.99 34.01 15.79
N SER A 1120 9.44 35.21 15.42
CA SER A 1120 9.72 35.54 14.02
C SER A 1120 10.88 34.73 13.45
N ALA A 1121 11.75 34.19 14.30
CA ALA A 1121 12.79 33.23 13.95
C ALA A 1121 12.87 32.13 15.01
N PHE A 1122 12.94 30.88 14.60
CA PHE A 1122 13.02 29.74 15.52
C PHE A 1122 13.71 28.54 14.85
N THR A 1123 14.09 27.57 15.67
CA THR A 1123 14.62 26.28 15.20
C THR A 1123 13.64 25.18 15.51
N TYR A 1124 13.46 24.27 14.58
CA TYR A 1124 12.55 23.13 14.72
C TYR A 1124 13.16 21.89 14.05
N ASP A 1125 13.00 20.74 14.69
CA ASP A 1125 13.37 19.45 14.14
C ASP A 1125 12.20 18.84 13.38
N PHE A 1126 12.34 18.75 12.06
CA PHE A 1126 11.42 17.99 11.22
C PHE A 1126 11.85 16.51 11.26
N PRO A 1127 11.07 15.61 11.89
CA PRO A 1127 11.46 14.21 12.04
C PRO A 1127 11.71 13.54 10.68
N ALA A 1128 12.55 12.50 10.66
CA ALA A 1128 12.68 11.62 9.49
C ALA A 1128 11.30 11.08 9.09
N ASN A 1129 11.09 10.87 7.78
CA ASN A 1129 9.83 10.37 7.22
C ASN A 1129 8.61 11.03 7.87
N SER A 1130 8.40 12.33 7.63
CA SER A 1130 7.31 13.02 8.32
C SER A 1130 6.65 14.12 7.50
N VAL A 1131 5.39 14.38 7.83
CA VAL A 1131 4.61 15.53 7.38
C VAL A 1131 4.30 16.37 8.61
N THR A 1132 4.68 17.65 8.59
CA THR A 1132 4.52 18.58 9.72
C THR A 1132 3.79 19.85 9.30
N PHE A 1133 2.73 20.19 10.03
CA PHE A 1133 1.99 21.43 9.91
C PHE A 1133 2.24 22.27 11.17
N ILE A 1134 2.69 23.52 11.01
CA ILE A 1134 2.88 24.48 12.12
C ILE A 1134 1.97 25.70 11.86
N GLU A 1135 0.93 25.84 12.65
CA GLU A 1135 -0.06 26.92 12.55
C GLU A 1135 0.28 28.07 13.51
N LEU A 1136 0.83 29.16 12.96
CA LEU A 1136 1.25 30.33 13.71
C LEU A 1136 0.22 31.45 13.61
N THR A 1137 -0.06 32.14 14.72
CA THR A 1137 -0.96 33.31 14.72
C THR A 1137 -0.17 34.60 14.94
N GLU A 1138 -0.32 35.57 14.04
CA GLU A 1138 0.31 36.90 14.16
C GLU A 1138 -0.32 37.75 15.28
N ARG A 1139 0.51 38.55 15.97
CA ARG A 1139 0.14 39.42 17.11
C ARG A 1139 -0.32 40.81 16.76
#